data_AF-A0A2V4DIC8-F1
#
_entry.id   AF-A0A2V4DIC8-F1
#
_cell.length_a   1.000
_cell.length_b   1.000
_cell.length_c   1.000
_cell.angle_alpha   90.00
_cell.angle_beta   90.00
_cell.angle_gamma   90.00
#
_symmetry.space_group_name_H-M   'P 1'
#
loop_
_entity.id
_entity.type
_entity.pdbx_description
1 polymer ?
#
loop_
_entity_poly.entity_id
_entity_poly.type
_entity_poly.pdbx_seq_one_letter_code
_entity_poly.pdbx_strand_id
1 'polypeptide(L)'
;MAVASRVKAGWTPMVSTMRNAKAILITLLLLNSLALTGSLGAMAQEEEPVGELPEDIWSDDYIYQNFPWYGNDKLQFNEYHDYFTMKARMLQLANANSDIMEFHEGMPGGINDRGIDMNSVSYEGSYYRHASPWVKITGGEHGVQGGECNDFVGDCGNYADRPDVMLVGNHHAREWMSYEVPMLFLETIAYYYGMDGIDNDGDGLYDEDPWGDADGDGVLDDDGDCLRLNASNQDFNGDGILCGPGDLGVDEDFDEAWITDLVDTREIYLIPMLNVDGNRYDREVFCPDPAWESCSGGGWRKNLRDNTLTGVTPLPDVSEDVDEDCDGVDLNRNYQFEWGWPLGATLPLIPGTCTPSEDERAGVSNNDVYTGPFDTVDNDGDGKINEDHVDGKDDDADQQIDEDWDGGNSEPETLFIQDITEMNDDDGDGASDFKATLTWHSYSELVLYPWGHCTGCSAPDEAELIYHGAMMAEMTQYQNMQSSDLYPTTGDFCDWHYGVHRSFCYTIEIGTAFHQKPEDIKHIAVRNLGVPFYMMEMADNPVERAQIGIENAQRAQWITSPENMTIPESGPIPINMCVSDVFPWSNDVNSSHVRWRIVTPTRVQSDYGPKEWIEQSWQDSEFVEVDNETCLLNNGANGTLIVSHIDVPDDLSGELHYKGMLGTQSGTYPFEYPASGQYYAAAFPYRAPFGNIIGAFLLFFIVVGAVWGGLGVALKIMMDSGKDKPQLGKKEAQN
;
A
#
# COMPACT_ATOMS: atom_id res chain seq x y z
N MET A 1 19.70 -66.60 16.97
CA MET A 1 20.18 -67.97 17.26
C MET A 1 21.51 -67.83 17.99
N ALA A 2 21.60 -68.18 19.29
CA ALA A 2 22.81 -68.09 20.16
C ALA A 2 23.42 -66.67 20.36
N VAL A 3 24.12 -66.32 21.45
CA VAL A 3 24.27 -66.92 22.81
C VAL A 3 24.65 -65.77 23.79
N ALA A 4 24.30 -65.89 25.07
CA ALA A 4 24.68 -64.93 26.13
C ALA A 4 25.76 -65.47 27.08
N SER A 5 26.62 -64.59 27.61
CA SER A 5 27.53 -64.87 28.75
C SER A 5 28.18 -63.58 29.28
N ARG A 6 28.64 -63.44 30.54
CA ARG A 6 28.19 -63.90 31.87
C ARG A 6 29.04 -63.15 32.91
N VAL A 7 28.50 -62.88 34.10
CA VAL A 7 29.16 -62.07 35.16
C VAL A 7 30.02 -62.91 36.11
N LYS A 8 31.01 -62.28 36.78
CA LYS A 8 31.66 -62.57 38.11
C LYS A 8 33.21 -62.70 38.06
N ALA A 9 34.01 -62.36 39.07
CA ALA A 9 33.84 -61.56 40.31
C ALA A 9 35.20 -61.38 41.06
N GLY A 10 35.24 -60.52 42.08
CA GLY A 10 36.32 -60.44 43.10
C GLY A 10 37.27 -59.23 42.95
N TRP A 11 37.87 -58.68 44.01
CA TRP A 11 37.86 -59.03 45.44
C TRP A 11 38.37 -57.82 46.27
N THR A 12 37.86 -57.60 47.49
CA THR A 12 38.39 -56.61 48.46
C THR A 12 38.90 -57.32 49.71
N PRO A 13 39.94 -56.78 50.40
CA PRO A 13 39.64 -56.27 51.75
C PRO A 13 40.48 -55.06 52.23
N MET A 14 39.95 -54.40 53.27
CA MET A 14 40.55 -53.37 54.13
C MET A 14 41.92 -53.74 54.74
N VAL A 15 42.78 -52.73 55.00
CA VAL A 15 43.27 -52.35 56.37
C VAL A 15 43.67 -50.85 56.42
N SER A 16 42.85 -50.07 57.12
CA SER A 16 43.18 -49.09 58.19
C SER A 16 44.44 -48.18 58.18
N THR A 17 44.15 -46.88 58.28
CA THR A 17 44.82 -45.82 59.12
C THR A 17 46.19 -45.21 58.76
N MET A 18 46.27 -43.89 59.02
CA MET A 18 47.45 -43.01 59.10
C MET A 18 48.20 -42.63 57.81
N ARG A 19 47.56 -41.81 56.93
CA ARG A 19 48.26 -40.92 55.97
C ARG A 19 47.66 -39.49 55.85
N ASN A 20 47.02 -38.98 56.90
CA ASN A 20 46.21 -37.75 56.88
C ASN A 20 46.97 -36.40 56.80
N ALA A 21 48.26 -36.39 56.45
CA ALA A 21 49.04 -35.14 56.30
C ALA A 21 49.50 -34.87 54.85
N LYS A 22 49.66 -35.92 54.02
CA LYS A 22 50.05 -35.77 52.60
C LYS A 22 48.86 -35.72 51.66
N ALA A 23 47.72 -36.33 52.04
CA ALA A 23 46.48 -36.22 51.28
C ALA A 23 46.01 -34.75 51.22
N ILE A 24 45.83 -34.10 52.37
CA ILE A 24 45.30 -32.72 52.48
C ILE A 24 46.12 -31.72 51.64
N LEU A 25 47.46 -31.83 51.64
CA LEU A 25 48.32 -30.93 50.87
C LEU A 25 48.19 -31.15 49.34
N ILE A 26 47.96 -32.40 48.92
CA ILE A 26 47.69 -32.74 47.51
C ILE A 26 46.26 -32.30 47.14
N THR A 27 45.28 -32.41 48.04
CA THR A 27 43.93 -31.89 47.79
C THR A 27 43.91 -30.37 47.66
N LEU A 28 44.67 -29.62 48.48
CA LEU A 28 44.77 -28.16 48.32
C LEU A 28 45.49 -27.74 47.03
N LEU A 29 46.52 -28.49 46.60
CA LEU A 29 47.19 -28.22 45.33
C LEU A 29 46.33 -28.58 44.10
N LEU A 30 45.47 -29.61 44.20
CA LEU A 30 44.46 -29.92 43.19
C LEU A 30 43.30 -28.91 43.19
N LEU A 31 42.84 -28.45 44.35
CA LEU A 31 41.79 -27.42 44.45
C LEU A 31 42.25 -26.07 43.87
N ASN A 32 43.51 -25.68 44.09
CA ASN A 32 44.07 -24.46 43.49
C ASN A 32 44.44 -24.61 42.00
N SER A 33 44.52 -25.83 41.44
CA SER A 33 44.64 -26.01 39.98
C SER A 33 43.28 -26.09 39.29
N LEU A 34 42.22 -26.48 40.00
CA LEU A 34 40.82 -26.35 39.54
C LEU A 34 40.29 -24.92 39.64
N ALA A 35 40.87 -24.07 40.49
CA ALA A 35 40.51 -22.65 40.62
C ALA A 35 41.23 -21.72 39.61
N LEU A 36 42.14 -22.23 38.79
CA LEU A 36 42.82 -21.47 37.71
C LEU A 36 42.53 -22.04 36.30
N THR A 37 41.66 -23.04 36.19
CA THR A 37 41.00 -23.43 34.93
C THR A 37 39.55 -22.93 34.97
N GLY A 38 39.39 -21.60 35.00
CA GLY A 38 38.15 -20.99 34.54
C GLY A 38 38.07 -21.05 33.01
N SER A 39 36.85 -21.00 32.48
CA SER A 39 36.47 -21.32 31.08
C SER A 39 36.56 -22.81 30.70
N LEU A 40 35.66 -23.23 29.79
CA LEU A 40 35.39 -24.62 29.34
C LEU A 40 34.70 -25.52 30.39
N GLY A 41 33.36 -25.52 30.39
CA GLY A 41 32.58 -26.52 31.14
C GLY A 41 31.45 -26.00 32.03
N ALA A 42 30.98 -24.76 31.84
CA ALA A 42 29.53 -24.61 31.85
C ALA A 42 28.99 -25.42 30.65
N MET A 43 27.83 -26.05 30.80
CA MET A 43 27.02 -26.35 29.61
C MET A 43 26.79 -25.02 28.89
N ALA A 44 26.66 -25.05 27.57
CA ALA A 44 26.02 -23.93 26.91
C ALA A 44 24.69 -23.69 27.64
N GLN A 45 24.56 -22.52 28.28
CA GLN A 45 23.39 -21.73 27.99
C GLN A 45 23.33 -21.71 26.47
N GLU A 46 22.20 -22.13 25.90
CA GLU A 46 21.80 -21.56 24.62
C GLU A 46 22.10 -20.07 24.73
N GLU A 47 22.93 -19.56 23.81
CA GLU A 47 23.16 -18.11 23.78
C GLU A 47 21.77 -17.50 23.74
N GLU A 48 21.43 -16.69 24.76
CA GLU A 48 20.17 -15.95 24.76
C GLU A 48 20.08 -15.31 23.37
N PRO A 49 18.97 -15.52 22.64
CA PRO A 49 18.89 -15.09 21.25
C PRO A 49 19.35 -13.65 21.12
N VAL A 50 20.29 -13.41 20.21
CA VAL A 50 20.86 -12.07 20.00
C VAL A 50 19.92 -11.33 19.09
N GLY A 51 18.93 -10.69 19.70
CA GLY A 51 17.86 -9.93 19.05
C GLY A 51 16.67 -9.79 20.01
N GLU A 52 15.74 -8.91 19.67
CA GLU A 52 14.51 -8.68 20.44
C GLU A 52 13.45 -9.74 20.08
N LEU A 53 12.42 -9.89 20.92
CA LEU A 53 11.25 -10.70 20.61
C LEU A 53 10.12 -9.78 20.09
N PRO A 54 9.20 -10.26 19.24
CA PRO A 54 8.04 -9.48 18.79
C PRO A 54 7.30 -8.84 19.97
N GLU A 55 7.10 -9.58 21.07
CA GLU A 55 6.44 -9.09 22.28
C GLU A 55 7.25 -8.06 23.13
N ASP A 56 8.50 -7.76 22.74
CA ASP A 56 9.31 -6.69 23.33
C ASP A 56 9.19 -5.36 22.55
N ILE A 57 8.68 -5.39 21.30
CA ILE A 57 8.50 -4.24 20.40
C ILE A 57 7.00 -3.92 20.27
N TRP A 58 6.23 -4.80 19.63
CA TRP A 58 4.87 -4.53 19.15
C TRP A 58 3.74 -4.97 20.10
N SER A 59 2.52 -4.57 19.76
CA SER A 59 1.30 -5.00 20.43
C SER A 59 0.90 -6.45 20.13
N ASP A 60 0.17 -7.08 21.06
CA ASP A 60 -0.48 -8.38 20.85
C ASP A 60 -1.38 -8.38 19.60
N ASP A 61 -2.05 -7.26 19.27
CA ASP A 61 -2.97 -7.21 18.12
C ASP A 61 -2.19 -7.18 16.78
N TYR A 62 -1.06 -6.46 16.68
CA TYR A 62 -0.18 -6.49 15.50
C TYR A 62 0.49 -7.86 15.31
N ILE A 63 1.08 -8.44 16.35
CA ILE A 63 1.80 -9.74 16.30
C ILE A 63 0.90 -10.89 15.83
N TYR A 64 -0.40 -10.85 16.15
CA TYR A 64 -1.39 -11.84 15.68
C TYR A 64 -2.16 -11.38 14.43
N GLN A 65 -1.81 -10.22 13.87
CA GLN A 65 -2.46 -9.55 12.74
C GLN A 65 -3.98 -9.45 12.93
N ASN A 66 -4.41 -9.02 14.13
CA ASN A 66 -5.81 -8.80 14.49
C ASN A 66 -6.24 -7.41 13.99
N PHE A 67 -6.79 -7.34 12.78
CA PHE A 67 -7.17 -6.05 12.19
C PHE A 67 -8.18 -5.27 13.07
N PRO A 68 -8.05 -3.94 13.16
CA PRO A 68 -8.67 -3.13 14.23
C PRO A 68 -10.20 -2.98 14.11
N TRP A 69 -10.79 -3.34 12.97
CA TRP A 69 -12.25 -3.48 12.84
C TRP A 69 -12.81 -4.70 13.61
N TYR A 70 -11.96 -5.65 14.00
CA TYR A 70 -12.30 -6.93 14.64
C TYR A 70 -13.37 -7.72 13.85
N GLY A 71 -13.92 -8.80 14.44
CA GLY A 71 -15.14 -9.43 13.90
C GLY A 71 -15.18 -10.95 14.01
N ASN A 72 -15.53 -11.59 12.89
CA ASN A 72 -15.52 -13.04 12.72
C ASN A 72 -14.32 -13.46 11.85
N ASP A 73 -14.16 -14.76 11.63
CA ASP A 73 -13.01 -15.31 10.91
C ASP A 73 -12.87 -14.76 9.47
N LYS A 74 -13.97 -14.45 8.77
CA LYS A 74 -13.96 -13.80 7.44
C LYS A 74 -13.48 -12.35 7.48
N LEU A 75 -14.02 -11.53 8.39
CA LEU A 75 -13.58 -10.14 8.57
C LEU A 75 -12.15 -10.03 9.12
N GLN A 76 -11.57 -11.14 9.60
CA GLN A 76 -10.19 -11.22 10.05
C GLN A 76 -9.31 -12.02 9.05
N PHE A 77 -9.82 -12.29 7.84
CA PHE A 77 -9.12 -12.99 6.75
C PHE A 77 -8.53 -14.36 7.14
N ASN A 78 -9.14 -15.02 8.14
CA ASN A 78 -8.87 -16.40 8.54
C ASN A 78 -9.78 -17.41 7.80
N GLU A 79 -10.78 -16.94 7.05
CA GLU A 79 -11.65 -17.73 6.18
C GLU A 79 -12.02 -16.88 4.95
N TYR A 80 -12.07 -17.51 3.77
CA TYR A 80 -12.53 -16.83 2.56
C TYR A 80 -13.95 -16.26 2.67
N HIS A 81 -14.13 -15.07 2.15
CA HIS A 81 -15.42 -14.54 1.77
C HIS A 81 -16.11 -15.44 0.72
N ASP A 82 -17.43 -15.37 0.69
CA ASP A 82 -18.27 -15.85 -0.40
C ASP A 82 -19.03 -14.66 -0.97
N TYR A 83 -19.57 -14.76 -2.19
CA TYR A 83 -20.30 -13.67 -2.84
C TYR A 83 -21.30 -12.94 -1.91
N PHE A 84 -22.08 -13.66 -1.10
CA PHE A 84 -23.09 -13.05 -0.25
C PHE A 84 -22.50 -12.33 0.97
N THR A 85 -21.45 -12.89 1.59
CA THR A 85 -20.76 -12.27 2.72
C THR A 85 -19.91 -11.09 2.30
N MET A 86 -19.18 -11.21 1.18
CA MET A 86 -18.42 -10.13 0.54
C MET A 86 -19.33 -8.94 0.23
N LYS A 87 -20.37 -9.16 -0.59
CA LYS A 87 -21.36 -8.14 -0.96
C LYS A 87 -22.01 -7.48 0.25
N ALA A 88 -22.42 -8.27 1.25
CA ALA A 88 -23.05 -7.73 2.46
C ALA A 88 -22.08 -6.85 3.27
N ARG A 89 -20.77 -7.15 3.23
CA ARG A 89 -19.74 -6.35 3.87
C ARG A 89 -19.43 -5.08 3.08
N MET A 90 -19.25 -5.15 1.76
CA MET A 90 -19.07 -3.97 0.89
C MET A 90 -20.20 -2.95 1.09
N LEU A 91 -21.45 -3.42 1.04
CA LEU A 91 -22.63 -2.59 1.32
C LEU A 91 -22.62 -2.02 2.75
N GLN A 92 -22.14 -2.76 3.75
CA GLN A 92 -22.01 -2.25 5.12
C GLN A 92 -20.98 -1.12 5.21
N LEU A 93 -19.82 -1.27 4.57
CA LEU A 93 -18.74 -0.28 4.59
C LEU A 93 -19.16 1.00 3.86
N ALA A 94 -19.72 0.91 2.66
CA ALA A 94 -20.23 2.07 1.93
C ALA A 94 -21.36 2.81 2.68
N ASN A 95 -22.24 2.10 3.40
CA ASN A 95 -23.24 2.75 4.26
C ASN A 95 -22.65 3.39 5.53
N ALA A 96 -21.47 2.96 5.98
CA ALA A 96 -20.78 3.57 7.12
C ALA A 96 -20.01 4.83 6.71
N ASN A 97 -19.38 4.78 5.53
CA ASN A 97 -18.49 5.81 4.98
C ASN A 97 -19.10 6.45 3.71
N SER A 98 -20.39 6.78 3.77
CA SER A 98 -21.18 7.29 2.64
C SER A 98 -20.76 8.68 2.11
N ASP A 99 -19.81 9.31 2.78
CA ASP A 99 -19.09 10.51 2.37
C ASP A 99 -18.00 10.22 1.33
N ILE A 100 -17.40 9.02 1.35
CA ILE A 100 -16.32 8.62 0.43
C ILE A 100 -16.60 7.36 -0.40
N MET A 101 -17.63 6.58 -0.09
CA MET A 101 -17.92 5.30 -0.74
C MET A 101 -19.37 5.21 -1.24
N GLU A 102 -19.54 4.79 -2.49
CA GLU A 102 -20.83 4.43 -3.08
C GLU A 102 -20.81 2.97 -3.54
N PHE A 103 -21.80 2.17 -3.11
CA PHE A 103 -21.89 0.74 -3.44
C PHE A 103 -22.91 0.48 -4.54
N HIS A 104 -22.50 -0.33 -5.52
CA HIS A 104 -23.24 -0.63 -6.74
C HIS A 104 -23.32 -2.14 -7.03
N GLU A 105 -24.26 -2.53 -7.89
CA GLU A 105 -24.43 -3.90 -8.39
C GLU A 105 -24.73 -3.87 -9.89
N GLY A 106 -23.77 -4.28 -10.73
CA GLY A 106 -23.85 -4.01 -12.17
C GLY A 106 -23.93 -2.51 -12.45
N MET A 107 -24.57 -2.12 -13.55
CA MET A 107 -24.85 -0.71 -13.90
C MET A 107 -26.32 -0.54 -14.31
N PRO A 108 -26.95 0.64 -14.15
CA PRO A 108 -28.29 0.92 -14.67
C PRO A 108 -28.40 0.69 -16.19
N GLY A 109 -27.37 1.07 -16.93
CA GLY A 109 -27.31 1.02 -18.39
C GLY A 109 -28.14 2.12 -19.07
N GLY A 110 -27.95 2.22 -20.38
CA GLY A 110 -28.60 3.18 -21.25
C GLY A 110 -28.18 2.91 -22.69
N ILE A 111 -28.08 3.95 -23.51
CA ILE A 111 -27.40 3.82 -24.81
C ILE A 111 -25.92 4.13 -24.57
N ASN A 112 -25.04 3.16 -24.81
CA ASN A 112 -23.59 3.38 -24.75
C ASN A 112 -23.08 4.13 -26.00
N ASP A 113 -21.83 4.53 -26.01
CA ASP A 113 -21.23 5.29 -27.11
C ASP A 113 -21.18 4.52 -28.44
N ARG A 114 -21.21 3.18 -28.35
CA ARG A 114 -21.34 2.24 -29.48
C ARG A 114 -22.79 2.16 -30.02
N GLY A 115 -23.73 2.88 -29.41
CA GLY A 115 -25.14 2.98 -29.83
C GLY A 115 -26.03 1.81 -29.40
N ILE A 116 -25.55 0.96 -28.49
CA ILE A 116 -26.22 -0.26 -28.03
C ILE A 116 -27.10 0.05 -26.81
N ASP A 117 -28.35 -0.43 -26.81
CA ASP A 117 -29.35 -0.24 -25.74
C ASP A 117 -29.16 -1.29 -24.62
N MET A 118 -28.49 -0.88 -23.56
CA MET A 118 -28.12 -1.66 -22.38
C MET A 118 -29.04 -1.36 -21.19
N ASN A 119 -29.12 -2.29 -20.24
CA ASN A 119 -29.90 -2.13 -19.01
C ASN A 119 -29.32 -3.00 -17.89
N SER A 120 -29.81 -2.84 -16.66
CA SER A 120 -29.29 -3.56 -15.48
C SER A 120 -29.27 -5.09 -15.56
N VAL A 121 -30.03 -5.72 -16.47
CA VAL A 121 -30.01 -7.17 -16.68
C VAL A 121 -28.97 -7.59 -17.74
N SER A 122 -28.45 -6.65 -18.55
CA SER A 122 -27.39 -6.92 -19.53
C SER A 122 -26.07 -7.37 -18.89
N TYR A 123 -25.84 -7.03 -17.62
CA TYR A 123 -24.62 -7.32 -16.85
C TYR A 123 -24.82 -8.40 -15.78
N GLU A 124 -25.98 -9.08 -15.75
CA GLU A 124 -26.21 -10.23 -14.86
C GLU A 124 -25.55 -11.50 -15.45
N GLY A 125 -24.85 -12.27 -14.62
CA GLY A 125 -24.29 -13.56 -15.00
C GLY A 125 -25.32 -14.53 -15.59
N SER A 126 -24.88 -15.37 -16.53
CA SER A 126 -25.77 -16.15 -17.40
C SER A 126 -26.62 -17.23 -16.68
N TYR A 127 -26.17 -17.74 -15.53
CA TYR A 127 -26.73 -18.90 -14.85
C TYR A 127 -27.45 -18.55 -13.52
N TYR A 128 -26.73 -18.01 -12.53
CA TYR A 128 -27.35 -17.58 -11.26
C TYR A 128 -27.99 -16.19 -11.33
N ARG A 129 -27.64 -15.40 -12.36
CA ARG A 129 -28.17 -14.04 -12.57
C ARG A 129 -27.90 -13.14 -11.38
N HIS A 130 -26.61 -13.01 -11.08
CA HIS A 130 -26.10 -12.02 -10.15
C HIS A 130 -25.26 -11.04 -10.94
N ALA A 131 -25.42 -9.76 -10.64
CA ALA A 131 -24.55 -8.71 -11.14
C ALA A 131 -23.30 -8.63 -10.26
N SER A 132 -22.18 -8.23 -10.84
CA SER A 132 -20.92 -8.03 -10.12
C SER A 132 -21.05 -6.86 -9.14
N PRO A 133 -20.73 -7.04 -7.85
CA PRO A 133 -20.77 -5.97 -6.86
C PRO A 133 -19.50 -5.13 -6.96
N TRP A 134 -19.63 -3.80 -6.86
CA TRP A 134 -18.49 -2.88 -6.91
C TRP A 134 -18.70 -1.66 -6.03
N VAL A 135 -17.63 -0.89 -5.79
CA VAL A 135 -17.63 0.32 -4.98
C VAL A 135 -16.85 1.42 -5.71
N LYS A 136 -17.46 2.60 -5.89
CA LYS A 136 -16.76 3.86 -6.19
C LYS A 136 -16.23 4.42 -4.88
N ILE A 137 -14.94 4.76 -4.82
CA ILE A 137 -14.31 5.41 -3.67
C ILE A 137 -13.66 6.72 -4.12
N THR A 138 -14.05 7.86 -3.53
CA THR A 138 -13.39 9.16 -3.75
C THR A 138 -13.76 10.16 -2.65
N GLY A 139 -12.80 10.99 -2.24
CA GLY A 139 -12.86 11.87 -1.05
C GLY A 139 -12.90 13.38 -1.33
N GLY A 140 -12.42 14.16 -0.37
CA GLY A 140 -12.40 15.63 -0.38
C GLY A 140 -13.69 16.27 0.14
N GLU A 141 -13.88 17.58 -0.13
CA GLU A 141 -14.99 18.37 0.46
C GLU A 141 -16.38 17.79 0.15
N HIS A 142 -16.53 17.07 -0.96
CA HIS A 142 -17.81 16.51 -1.42
C HIS A 142 -17.79 15.00 -1.76
N GLY A 143 -16.62 14.37 -1.96
CA GLY A 143 -16.49 12.93 -2.21
C GLY A 143 -17.44 12.39 -3.29
N VAL A 144 -17.97 11.19 -3.05
CA VAL A 144 -19.01 10.53 -3.88
C VAL A 144 -20.35 11.29 -3.93
N GLN A 145 -20.52 12.34 -3.12
CA GLN A 145 -21.74 13.17 -3.10
C GLN A 145 -21.59 14.47 -3.94
N GLY A 146 -20.40 14.71 -4.49
CA GLY A 146 -20.10 15.83 -5.39
C GLY A 146 -20.01 15.38 -6.85
N GLY A 147 -19.05 15.97 -7.57
CA GLY A 147 -18.80 15.70 -8.99
C GLY A 147 -19.98 15.97 -9.92
N GLU A 148 -19.88 15.46 -11.14
CA GLU A 148 -21.05 15.13 -11.96
C GLU A 148 -21.55 13.71 -11.60
N CYS A 149 -22.62 13.26 -12.25
CA CYS A 149 -23.15 11.90 -12.09
C CYS A 149 -23.42 11.29 -13.47
N ASN A 150 -23.05 10.04 -13.66
CA ASN A 150 -23.21 9.34 -14.92
C ASN A 150 -24.50 8.48 -14.88
N ASP A 151 -25.53 8.90 -15.62
CA ASP A 151 -26.82 8.18 -15.67
C ASP A 151 -26.70 6.74 -16.24
N PHE A 152 -25.65 6.43 -17.01
CA PHE A 152 -25.41 5.10 -17.60
C PHE A 152 -24.72 4.15 -16.61
N VAL A 153 -23.60 4.58 -16.04
CA VAL A 153 -22.79 3.81 -15.07
C VAL A 153 -23.51 3.73 -13.73
N GLY A 154 -24.21 4.80 -13.35
CA GLY A 154 -25.07 4.89 -12.18
C GLY A 154 -24.43 5.55 -10.96
N ASP A 155 -23.22 6.09 -11.10
CA ASP A 155 -22.41 6.69 -10.05
C ASP A 155 -22.47 8.24 -10.02
N CYS A 156 -21.97 8.78 -8.92
CA CYS A 156 -21.74 10.19 -8.69
C CYS A 156 -20.35 10.42 -8.06
N GLY A 157 -19.92 11.67 -7.99
CA GLY A 157 -18.57 12.01 -7.54
C GLY A 157 -17.54 11.83 -8.64
N ASN A 158 -17.92 12.16 -9.87
CA ASN A 158 -17.11 12.16 -11.08
C ASN A 158 -16.48 13.55 -11.29
N TYR A 159 -15.14 13.65 -11.29
CA TYR A 159 -14.40 14.92 -11.32
C TYR A 159 -13.30 14.90 -12.39
N ALA A 160 -13.49 15.65 -13.48
CA ALA A 160 -12.54 15.85 -14.59
C ALA A 160 -11.10 16.31 -14.23
N ASP A 161 -10.79 16.63 -12.97
CA ASP A 161 -9.46 16.96 -12.48
C ASP A 161 -8.83 15.88 -11.58
N ARG A 162 -9.48 14.72 -11.44
CA ARG A 162 -8.98 13.52 -10.76
C ARG A 162 -8.74 12.42 -11.79
N PRO A 163 -7.67 11.61 -11.64
CA PRO A 163 -7.41 10.46 -12.47
C PRO A 163 -8.04 9.19 -11.86
N ASP A 164 -8.51 8.32 -12.74
CA ASP A 164 -9.30 7.15 -12.34
C ASP A 164 -8.47 5.88 -12.34
N VAL A 165 -8.83 4.97 -11.42
CA VAL A 165 -8.16 3.67 -11.23
C VAL A 165 -9.20 2.56 -11.09
N MET A 166 -9.13 1.56 -11.98
CA MET A 166 -9.96 0.36 -11.88
C MET A 166 -9.17 -0.82 -11.31
N LEU A 167 -9.72 -1.43 -10.26
CA LEU A 167 -9.11 -2.52 -9.51
C LEU A 167 -10.07 -3.72 -9.51
N VAL A 168 -9.76 -4.74 -10.31
CA VAL A 168 -10.67 -5.87 -10.62
C VAL A 168 -10.13 -7.18 -10.03
N GLY A 169 -11.00 -7.97 -9.41
CA GLY A 169 -10.70 -9.32 -8.96
C GLY A 169 -11.58 -10.38 -9.64
N ASN A 170 -11.12 -11.62 -9.60
CA ASN A 170 -11.89 -12.80 -9.97
C ASN A 170 -12.42 -12.83 -11.42
N HIS A 171 -11.56 -12.57 -12.41
CA HIS A 171 -11.86 -12.94 -13.80
C HIS A 171 -12.03 -14.47 -13.94
N HIS A 172 -11.22 -15.26 -13.23
CA HIS A 172 -11.39 -16.71 -13.18
C HIS A 172 -11.91 -17.20 -11.82
N ALA A 173 -12.91 -18.07 -11.86
CA ALA A 173 -13.72 -18.46 -10.70
C ALA A 173 -12.94 -19.01 -9.48
N ARG A 174 -12.03 -19.96 -9.72
CA ARG A 174 -11.19 -20.64 -8.70
C ARG A 174 -10.14 -19.78 -8.01
N GLU A 175 -9.91 -18.56 -8.45
CA GLU A 175 -8.74 -17.77 -8.03
C GLU A 175 -9.05 -16.99 -6.75
N TRP A 176 -9.25 -17.70 -5.63
CA TRP A 176 -9.99 -17.14 -4.49
C TRP A 176 -9.29 -15.97 -3.79
N MET A 177 -7.95 -15.90 -3.80
CA MET A 177 -7.23 -14.75 -3.26
C MET A 177 -7.50 -13.43 -4.03
N SER A 178 -7.90 -13.51 -5.30
CA SER A 178 -8.13 -12.33 -6.14
C SER A 178 -9.27 -11.43 -5.68
N TYR A 179 -10.18 -11.93 -4.84
CA TYR A 179 -11.23 -11.14 -4.19
C TYR A 179 -11.02 -10.91 -2.69
N GLU A 180 -10.01 -11.55 -2.07
CA GLU A 180 -9.65 -11.29 -0.67
C GLU A 180 -8.75 -10.06 -0.54
N VAL A 181 -7.75 -9.91 -1.41
CA VAL A 181 -6.87 -8.71 -1.44
C VAL A 181 -7.68 -7.41 -1.61
N PRO A 182 -8.58 -7.25 -2.60
CA PRO A 182 -9.41 -6.06 -2.70
C PRO A 182 -10.36 -5.86 -1.51
N MET A 183 -10.80 -6.93 -0.84
CA MET A 183 -11.60 -6.80 0.38
C MET A 183 -10.78 -6.29 1.57
N LEU A 184 -9.52 -6.69 1.71
CA LEU A 184 -8.61 -6.15 2.73
C LEU A 184 -8.34 -4.66 2.46
N PHE A 185 -8.00 -4.32 1.22
CA PHE A 185 -7.82 -2.93 0.77
C PHE A 185 -9.04 -2.04 1.06
N LEU A 186 -10.27 -2.54 0.80
CA LEU A 186 -11.50 -1.83 1.11
C LEU A 186 -11.70 -1.61 2.62
N GLU A 187 -11.37 -2.60 3.46
CA GLU A 187 -11.42 -2.48 4.92
C GLU A 187 -10.38 -1.47 5.43
N THR A 188 -9.16 -1.47 4.87
CA THR A 188 -8.11 -0.51 5.20
C THR A 188 -8.56 0.92 4.90
N ILE A 189 -9.01 1.24 3.68
CA ILE A 189 -9.53 2.59 3.38
C ILE A 189 -10.73 2.92 4.30
N ALA A 190 -11.65 1.97 4.49
CA ALA A 190 -12.84 2.19 5.30
C ALA A 190 -12.56 2.43 6.80
N TYR A 191 -11.39 2.03 7.29
CA TYR A 191 -10.97 2.22 8.67
C TYR A 191 -10.08 3.47 8.84
N TYR A 192 -9.04 3.60 8.02
CA TYR A 192 -7.96 4.58 8.23
C TYR A 192 -8.20 5.96 7.58
N TYR A 193 -9.11 6.08 6.60
CA TYR A 193 -9.39 7.37 5.95
C TYR A 193 -9.80 8.48 6.94
N GLY A 194 -9.13 9.63 6.86
CA GLY A 194 -9.38 10.79 7.71
C GLY A 194 -8.85 10.66 9.14
N MET A 195 -8.00 9.66 9.42
CA MET A 195 -7.17 9.62 10.63
C MET A 195 -5.92 10.49 10.45
N ASP A 196 -5.46 11.10 11.55
CA ASP A 196 -4.09 11.61 11.67
C ASP A 196 -3.20 10.42 12.09
N GLY A 197 -1.92 10.37 11.68
CA GLY A 197 -0.97 9.28 11.95
C GLY A 197 -1.12 8.61 13.31
N ILE A 198 -1.36 7.29 13.31
CA ILE A 198 -1.53 6.46 14.51
C ILE A 198 -0.49 5.35 14.60
N ASP A 199 0.12 5.24 15.78
CA ASP A 199 0.82 4.07 16.35
C ASP A 199 -0.06 2.81 16.21
N ASN A 200 0.03 2.12 15.07
CA ASN A 200 -0.90 1.07 14.64
C ASN A 200 -0.35 -0.35 14.89
N ASP A 201 0.97 -0.47 15.05
CA ASP A 201 1.67 -1.67 15.51
C ASP A 201 1.76 -1.76 17.05
N GLY A 202 1.81 -0.60 17.74
CA GLY A 202 1.85 -0.45 19.20
C GLY A 202 3.23 -0.24 19.81
N ASP A 203 4.26 0.06 19.03
CA ASP A 203 5.64 0.31 19.48
C ASP A 203 5.77 1.67 20.22
N GLY A 204 4.96 2.67 19.82
CA GLY A 204 4.97 4.03 20.36
C GLY A 204 5.57 5.12 19.46
N LEU A 205 5.95 4.77 18.23
CA LEU A 205 6.34 5.65 17.13
C LEU A 205 5.17 5.83 16.14
N TYR A 206 5.42 6.48 14.99
CA TYR A 206 4.38 6.95 14.05
C TYR A 206 4.97 7.17 12.64
N ASP A 207 4.24 6.73 11.61
CA ASP A 207 4.52 6.97 10.19
C ASP A 207 5.90 6.40 9.77
N GLU A 208 6.18 5.14 10.12
CA GLU A 208 7.54 4.55 10.12
C GLU A 208 7.93 3.86 8.80
N ASP A 209 7.18 2.84 8.35
CA ASP A 209 7.56 1.94 7.23
C ASP A 209 6.58 2.01 6.02
N PRO A 210 6.84 2.85 5.01
CA PRO A 210 6.01 2.92 3.81
C PRO A 210 6.17 1.68 2.93
N TRP A 211 5.14 1.33 2.14
CA TRP A 211 5.22 0.17 1.23
C TRP A 211 6.41 0.22 0.24
N GLY A 212 7.32 -0.75 0.32
CA GLY A 212 8.50 -0.90 -0.56
C GLY A 212 9.85 -0.50 0.05
N ASP A 213 10.89 -0.34 -0.78
CA ASP A 213 12.24 0.14 -0.37
C ASP A 213 12.27 1.68 -0.54
N ALA A 214 11.79 2.46 0.43
CA ALA A 214 11.66 3.91 0.22
C ALA A 214 12.98 4.65 0.41
N ASP A 215 13.87 4.22 1.32
CA ASP A 215 15.21 4.81 1.49
C ASP A 215 16.15 4.45 0.31
N GLY A 216 16.00 3.26 -0.25
CA GLY A 216 16.71 2.81 -1.43
C GLY A 216 17.98 1.98 -1.21
N ASP A 217 18.20 1.43 -0.02
CA ASP A 217 19.34 0.55 0.30
C ASP A 217 19.17 -0.91 -0.16
N GLY A 218 17.93 -1.32 -0.46
CA GLY A 218 17.58 -2.67 -0.92
C GLY A 218 17.13 -3.64 0.19
N VAL A 219 16.75 -3.11 1.35
CA VAL A 219 15.93 -3.74 2.39
C VAL A 219 14.54 -3.09 2.35
N LEU A 220 13.50 -3.80 2.83
CA LEU A 220 12.13 -3.25 2.89
C LEU A 220 11.79 -2.65 4.26
N ASP A 221 12.34 -3.24 5.33
CA ASP A 221 12.39 -2.72 6.69
C ASP A 221 13.21 -1.40 6.74
N ASP A 222 12.57 -0.24 6.45
CA ASP A 222 13.22 1.08 6.38
C ASP A 222 13.57 1.66 7.77
N ASP A 223 12.88 1.24 8.84
CA ASP A 223 13.14 1.66 10.23
C ASP A 223 14.23 0.81 10.94
N GLY A 224 14.26 -0.50 10.64
CA GLY A 224 15.20 -1.49 11.14
C GLY A 224 14.70 -2.38 12.29
N ASP A 225 13.41 -2.46 12.59
CA ASP A 225 12.86 -3.19 13.73
C ASP A 225 12.74 -4.71 13.51
N CYS A 226 12.39 -5.19 12.31
CA CYS A 226 12.51 -6.61 11.96
C CYS A 226 13.98 -7.04 12.02
N LEU A 227 14.90 -6.20 11.53
CA LEU A 227 16.34 -6.41 11.62
C LEU A 227 16.86 -6.42 13.08
N ARG A 228 16.12 -5.85 14.04
CA ARG A 228 16.40 -5.95 15.49
C ARG A 228 15.90 -7.26 16.11
N LEU A 229 14.93 -7.95 15.50
CA LEU A 229 14.45 -9.23 16.00
C LEU A 229 15.56 -10.30 16.05
N ASN A 230 15.34 -11.29 16.91
CA ASN A 230 16.10 -12.54 16.84
C ASN A 230 15.82 -13.28 15.52
N ALA A 231 16.88 -13.74 14.85
CA ALA A 231 16.86 -14.40 13.53
C ALA A 231 16.03 -15.70 13.39
N SER A 232 15.26 -16.13 14.40
CA SER A 232 14.22 -17.15 14.24
C SER A 232 12.81 -16.58 14.07
N ASN A 233 12.68 -15.25 14.17
CA ASN A 233 11.41 -14.53 14.15
C ASN A 233 11.35 -13.53 12.96
N GLN A 234 12.46 -13.36 12.23
CA GLN A 234 12.60 -12.52 11.03
C GLN A 234 11.99 -13.17 9.77
N ASP A 235 11.61 -14.45 9.83
CA ASP A 235 10.93 -15.22 8.80
C ASP A 235 9.63 -15.70 9.48
N PHE A 236 8.71 -14.74 9.64
CA PHE A 236 7.46 -14.93 10.36
C PHE A 236 6.42 -15.60 9.46
N ASN A 237 6.41 -15.23 8.17
CA ASN A 237 5.53 -15.83 7.17
C ASN A 237 5.97 -17.28 6.79
N GLY A 238 7.25 -17.61 6.95
CA GLY A 238 7.81 -18.95 6.70
C GLY A 238 8.23 -19.24 5.25
N ASP A 239 8.35 -18.22 4.39
CA ASP A 239 8.78 -18.35 2.99
C ASP A 239 10.30 -18.54 2.84
N GLY A 240 11.08 -18.23 3.89
CA GLY A 240 12.53 -18.42 3.95
C GLY A 240 13.35 -17.19 3.58
N ILE A 241 12.71 -16.03 3.39
CA ILE A 241 13.32 -14.70 3.32
C ILE A 241 13.29 -14.10 4.73
N LEU A 242 14.24 -13.21 5.05
CA LEU A 242 14.33 -12.58 6.37
C LEU A 242 13.96 -11.11 6.20
N CYS A 243 12.94 -10.63 6.92
CA CYS A 243 12.38 -9.29 6.76
C CYS A 243 12.00 -9.05 5.30
N GLY A 244 11.16 -9.96 4.78
CA GLY A 244 10.53 -9.86 3.47
C GLY A 244 9.06 -9.43 3.57
N PRO A 245 8.39 -9.19 2.43
CA PRO A 245 7.01 -8.75 2.39
C PRO A 245 6.05 -9.63 3.21
N GLY A 246 5.32 -9.00 4.14
CA GLY A 246 4.37 -9.68 5.00
C GLY A 246 4.98 -10.56 6.11
N ASP A 247 6.26 -10.38 6.43
CA ASP A 247 6.79 -10.64 7.77
C ASP A 247 6.22 -9.61 8.79
N LEU A 248 6.82 -9.52 9.99
CA LEU A 248 6.53 -8.46 10.96
C LEU A 248 7.73 -7.50 11.00
N GLY A 249 7.51 -6.19 10.99
CA GLY A 249 8.53 -5.17 10.78
C GLY A 249 8.91 -5.01 9.31
N VAL A 250 7.91 -5.09 8.43
CA VAL A 250 7.96 -4.82 6.99
C VAL A 250 6.58 -4.36 6.51
N ASP A 251 6.53 -3.19 5.88
CA ASP A 251 5.36 -2.51 5.31
C ASP A 251 4.26 -2.14 6.35
N GLU A 252 4.61 -1.76 7.59
CA GLU A 252 3.67 -1.31 8.65
C GLU A 252 3.73 0.17 9.04
N ASP A 253 2.78 0.59 9.88
CA ASP A 253 2.70 1.97 10.38
C ASP A 253 2.73 3.04 9.27
N PHE A 254 2.10 2.71 8.15
CA PHE A 254 1.96 3.56 6.98
C PHE A 254 1.20 4.87 7.28
N ASP A 255 1.58 5.96 6.61
CA ASP A 255 0.98 7.29 6.76
C ASP A 255 -0.53 7.29 6.40
N GLU A 256 -1.41 7.43 7.41
CA GLU A 256 -2.86 7.52 7.17
C GLU A 256 -3.29 8.82 6.45
N ALA A 257 -2.51 9.89 6.58
CA ALA A 257 -2.74 11.11 5.82
C ALA A 257 -2.40 10.89 4.33
N TRP A 258 -1.43 10.04 3.99
CA TRP A 258 -1.16 9.62 2.61
C TRP A 258 -2.35 8.82 2.02
N ILE A 259 -2.92 7.88 2.76
CA ILE A 259 -4.17 7.19 2.34
C ILE A 259 -5.29 8.21 2.10
N THR A 260 -5.43 9.19 2.99
CA THR A 260 -6.43 10.24 2.89
C THR A 260 -6.20 11.12 1.65
N ASP A 261 -4.97 11.60 1.42
CA ASP A 261 -4.60 12.42 0.26
C ASP A 261 -4.78 11.65 -1.06
N LEU A 262 -4.51 10.33 -1.11
CA LEU A 262 -4.80 9.50 -2.29
C LEU A 262 -6.31 9.40 -2.55
N VAL A 263 -7.13 9.12 -1.53
CA VAL A 263 -8.61 9.04 -1.70
C VAL A 263 -9.19 10.40 -2.07
N ASP A 264 -8.65 11.50 -1.55
CA ASP A 264 -9.06 12.87 -1.85
C ASP A 264 -8.66 13.36 -3.26
N THR A 265 -7.75 12.66 -3.94
CA THR A 265 -7.20 13.06 -5.24
C THR A 265 -7.31 12.00 -6.33
N ARG A 266 -8.07 10.93 -6.11
CA ARG A 266 -8.30 9.82 -7.05
C ARG A 266 -9.76 9.41 -7.09
N GLU A 267 -10.12 8.67 -8.14
CA GLU A 267 -11.41 7.99 -8.23
C GLU A 267 -11.18 6.50 -8.44
N ILE A 268 -11.64 5.70 -7.49
CA ILE A 268 -11.22 4.30 -7.35
C ILE A 268 -12.44 3.42 -7.58
N TYR A 269 -12.38 2.62 -8.64
CA TYR A 269 -13.42 1.67 -9.02
C TYR A 269 -12.99 0.27 -8.60
N LEU A 270 -13.49 -0.17 -7.45
CA LEU A 270 -13.14 -1.47 -6.88
C LEU A 270 -14.21 -2.52 -7.22
N ILE A 271 -13.83 -3.53 -8.00
CA ILE A 271 -14.70 -4.64 -8.43
C ILE A 271 -14.09 -5.95 -7.91
N PRO A 272 -14.31 -6.34 -6.63
CA PRO A 272 -13.63 -7.50 -6.05
C PRO A 272 -13.95 -8.82 -6.75
N MET A 273 -15.16 -9.01 -7.26
CA MET A 273 -15.60 -10.27 -7.88
C MET A 273 -16.33 -10.02 -9.20
N LEU A 274 -15.59 -10.12 -10.30
CA LEU A 274 -16.16 -10.03 -11.64
C LEU A 274 -17.00 -11.28 -11.98
N ASN A 275 -16.41 -12.47 -11.91
CA ASN A 275 -17.04 -13.75 -12.28
C ASN A 275 -17.86 -14.38 -11.12
N VAL A 276 -18.89 -13.66 -10.67
CA VAL A 276 -19.77 -14.10 -9.57
C VAL A 276 -20.36 -15.49 -9.82
N ASP A 277 -20.83 -15.74 -11.05
CA ASP A 277 -21.50 -16.98 -11.40
C ASP A 277 -20.53 -18.18 -11.34
N GLY A 278 -19.37 -18.05 -11.98
CA GLY A 278 -18.34 -19.08 -11.96
C GLY A 278 -17.80 -19.33 -10.55
N ASN A 279 -17.51 -18.29 -9.76
CA ASN A 279 -17.02 -18.45 -8.39
C ASN A 279 -18.01 -19.21 -7.51
N ARG A 280 -19.31 -18.90 -7.62
CA ARG A 280 -20.33 -19.62 -6.88
C ARG A 280 -20.42 -21.08 -7.29
N TYR A 281 -20.32 -21.41 -8.58
CA TYR A 281 -20.31 -22.80 -9.02
C TYR A 281 -19.06 -23.56 -8.56
N ASP A 282 -17.89 -22.90 -8.58
CA ASP A 282 -16.66 -23.46 -8.03
C ASP A 282 -16.82 -23.82 -6.55
N ARG A 283 -17.22 -22.84 -5.72
CA ARG A 283 -17.37 -22.97 -4.27
C ARG A 283 -18.51 -23.88 -3.82
N GLU A 284 -19.63 -23.91 -4.55
CA GLU A 284 -20.85 -24.63 -4.15
C GLU A 284 -20.99 -26.02 -4.77
N VAL A 285 -20.34 -26.28 -5.94
CA VAL A 285 -20.59 -27.49 -6.76
C VAL A 285 -19.30 -28.18 -7.19
N PHE A 286 -18.40 -27.49 -7.90
CA PHE A 286 -17.26 -28.13 -8.57
C PHE A 286 -16.14 -28.52 -7.60
N CYS A 287 -15.71 -27.57 -6.75
CA CYS A 287 -14.81 -27.86 -5.65
C CYS A 287 -15.23 -27.20 -4.32
N PRO A 288 -16.19 -27.83 -3.62
CA PRO A 288 -16.63 -27.34 -2.31
C PRO A 288 -15.60 -27.57 -1.20
N ASP A 289 -15.77 -26.76 -0.15
CA ASP A 289 -15.01 -26.77 1.10
C ASP A 289 -14.74 -28.19 1.69
N PRO A 290 -13.52 -28.52 2.13
CA PRO A 290 -12.28 -27.72 2.09
C PRO A 290 -11.52 -27.84 0.76
N ALA A 291 -11.60 -26.82 -0.09
CA ALA A 291 -11.00 -26.80 -1.44
C ALA A 291 -9.47 -26.88 -1.42
N TRP A 292 -8.82 -26.29 -0.41
CA TRP A 292 -7.37 -26.36 -0.20
C TRP A 292 -6.86 -27.76 0.16
N GLU A 293 -7.72 -28.70 0.57
CA GLU A 293 -7.35 -30.11 0.74
C GLU A 293 -7.70 -30.98 -0.48
N SER A 294 -8.80 -30.66 -1.17
CA SER A 294 -9.37 -31.48 -2.24
C SER A 294 -8.88 -31.12 -3.64
N CYS A 295 -8.60 -29.84 -3.91
CA CYS A 295 -8.32 -29.29 -5.24
C CYS A 295 -7.45 -28.01 -5.21
N SER A 296 -6.47 -27.87 -4.32
CA SER A 296 -5.72 -26.61 -4.14
C SER A 296 -5.16 -25.97 -5.43
N GLY A 297 -4.72 -26.79 -6.39
CA GLY A 297 -4.28 -26.37 -7.73
C GLY A 297 -5.24 -26.76 -8.88
N GLY A 298 -6.53 -26.91 -8.60
CA GLY A 298 -7.61 -27.10 -9.57
C GLY A 298 -8.81 -26.19 -9.27
N GLY A 299 -9.96 -26.47 -9.88
CA GLY A 299 -11.19 -25.68 -9.72
C GLY A 299 -11.79 -25.26 -11.06
N TRP A 300 -13.01 -24.74 -11.04
CA TRP A 300 -13.68 -24.17 -12.20
C TRP A 300 -13.02 -22.83 -12.57
N ARG A 301 -12.89 -22.54 -13.88
CA ARG A 301 -12.18 -21.34 -14.36
C ARG A 301 -13.10 -20.27 -14.92
N LYS A 302 -14.01 -20.67 -15.80
CA LYS A 302 -14.73 -19.80 -16.73
C LYS A 302 -15.97 -19.17 -16.09
N ASN A 303 -16.73 -18.35 -16.82
CA ASN A 303 -18.12 -18.05 -16.44
C ASN A 303 -19.03 -19.29 -16.65
N LEU A 304 -20.35 -19.13 -16.62
CA LEU A 304 -21.33 -20.23 -16.77
C LEU A 304 -22.23 -20.12 -18.01
N ARG A 305 -21.71 -19.55 -19.11
CA ARG A 305 -22.43 -19.52 -20.39
C ARG A 305 -22.71 -20.94 -20.90
N ASP A 306 -23.98 -21.28 -21.12
CA ASP A 306 -24.36 -22.48 -21.88
C ASP A 306 -23.85 -22.36 -23.33
N ASN A 307 -22.85 -23.18 -23.65
CA ASN A 307 -22.24 -23.29 -24.97
C ASN A 307 -22.75 -24.53 -25.72
N THR A 308 -23.57 -25.38 -25.09
CA THR A 308 -24.15 -26.54 -25.74
C THR A 308 -25.09 -26.10 -26.87
N LEU A 309 -25.18 -26.91 -27.94
CA LEU A 309 -25.84 -26.50 -29.20
C LEU A 309 -27.32 -26.13 -29.04
N THR A 310 -27.57 -24.83 -28.88
CA THR A 310 -28.88 -24.16 -28.84
C THR A 310 -29.62 -24.26 -30.19
N GLY A 311 -30.13 -25.46 -30.55
CA GLY A 311 -30.95 -25.57 -31.77
C GLY A 311 -31.59 -26.91 -32.13
N VAL A 312 -30.84 -28.02 -32.25
CA VAL A 312 -31.37 -29.22 -32.95
C VAL A 312 -30.86 -30.59 -32.44
N THR A 313 -30.83 -30.80 -31.13
CA THR A 313 -30.86 -32.17 -30.58
C THR A 313 -32.29 -32.76 -30.65
N PRO A 314 -32.49 -34.06 -31.02
CA PRO A 314 -33.83 -34.68 -31.03
C PRO A 314 -34.47 -34.86 -29.65
N LEU A 315 -33.71 -34.56 -28.59
CA LEU A 315 -34.11 -34.51 -27.20
C LEU A 315 -33.77 -33.08 -26.75
N PRO A 316 -34.71 -32.28 -26.22
CA PRO A 316 -34.32 -31.08 -25.50
C PRO A 316 -33.38 -31.49 -24.37
N ASP A 317 -32.39 -30.66 -24.05
CA ASP A 317 -31.84 -30.77 -22.71
C ASP A 317 -32.98 -30.45 -21.72
N VAL A 318 -33.09 -31.30 -20.72
CA VAL A 318 -34.13 -31.26 -19.68
C VAL A 318 -33.50 -31.17 -18.29
N SER A 319 -32.19 -30.99 -18.26
CA SER A 319 -31.35 -30.95 -17.08
C SER A 319 -31.07 -29.49 -16.71
N GLU A 320 -30.67 -28.67 -17.70
CA GLU A 320 -30.07 -27.33 -17.50
C GLU A 320 -28.88 -27.42 -16.51
N ASP A 321 -28.18 -28.58 -16.52
CA ASP A 321 -26.99 -28.87 -15.72
C ASP A 321 -25.75 -28.42 -16.51
N VAL A 322 -24.80 -27.74 -15.86
CA VAL A 322 -23.55 -27.22 -16.46
C VAL A 322 -22.72 -28.37 -17.07
N ASP A 323 -22.38 -28.26 -18.36
CA ASP A 323 -21.46 -29.16 -19.05
C ASP A 323 -20.01 -28.73 -18.83
N GLU A 324 -19.35 -29.36 -17.86
CA GLU A 324 -17.94 -29.09 -17.51
C GLU A 324 -16.97 -29.19 -18.72
N ASP A 325 -17.32 -29.94 -19.77
CA ASP A 325 -16.47 -30.09 -20.97
C ASP A 325 -16.62 -28.93 -21.97
N CYS A 326 -17.70 -28.13 -21.94
CA CYS A 326 -18.01 -27.13 -22.99
C CYS A 326 -18.43 -25.75 -22.45
N ASP A 327 -19.19 -25.69 -21.37
CA ASP A 327 -19.81 -24.46 -20.88
C ASP A 327 -18.79 -23.48 -20.29
N GLY A 328 -19.17 -22.21 -20.28
CA GLY A 328 -18.35 -21.10 -19.85
C GLY A 328 -17.38 -20.58 -20.92
N VAL A 329 -17.14 -19.27 -20.86
CA VAL A 329 -16.10 -18.53 -21.58
C VAL A 329 -15.01 -18.09 -20.60
N ASP A 330 -13.75 -18.13 -21.04
CA ASP A 330 -12.64 -17.56 -20.28
C ASP A 330 -12.68 -16.04 -20.43
N LEU A 331 -13.09 -15.35 -19.36
CA LEU A 331 -13.27 -13.89 -19.39
C LEU A 331 -11.97 -13.17 -19.74
N ASN A 332 -10.81 -13.69 -19.28
CA ASN A 332 -9.51 -13.11 -19.62
C ASN A 332 -8.96 -13.56 -21.00
N ARG A 333 -9.84 -14.08 -21.86
CA ARG A 333 -9.61 -14.33 -23.30
C ARG A 333 -10.72 -13.74 -24.17
N ASN A 334 -11.56 -12.89 -23.58
CA ASN A 334 -12.77 -12.36 -24.18
C ASN A 334 -12.74 -10.82 -24.29
N TYR A 335 -11.61 -10.15 -24.16
CA TYR A 335 -11.45 -8.73 -24.51
C TYR A 335 -11.08 -8.56 -25.99
N GLN A 336 -11.33 -7.39 -26.58
CA GLN A 336 -11.37 -7.22 -28.03
C GLN A 336 -10.02 -6.96 -28.72
N PHE A 337 -9.01 -6.51 -27.95
CA PHE A 337 -7.69 -6.21 -28.49
C PHE A 337 -6.96 -7.50 -28.88
N GLU A 338 -6.56 -7.61 -30.17
CA GLU A 338 -5.87 -8.77 -30.76
C GLU A 338 -6.58 -10.12 -30.44
N TRP A 339 -7.93 -10.10 -30.38
CA TRP A 339 -8.76 -11.24 -29.96
C TRP A 339 -8.66 -12.45 -30.92
N GLY A 340 -8.77 -13.66 -30.37
CA GLY A 340 -8.99 -14.90 -31.15
C GLY A 340 -7.82 -15.41 -32.00
N TRP A 341 -6.71 -14.67 -32.13
CA TRP A 341 -5.63 -15.04 -33.05
C TRP A 341 -4.83 -16.27 -32.56
N PRO A 342 -4.64 -17.34 -33.39
CA PRO A 342 -4.10 -18.63 -32.93
C PRO A 342 -2.58 -18.62 -32.65
N LEU A 343 -2.20 -18.12 -31.47
CA LEU A 343 -0.84 -18.13 -30.93
C LEU A 343 -0.42 -19.51 -30.38
N GLY A 344 -0.24 -20.47 -31.28
CA GLY A 344 0.63 -21.64 -31.04
C GLY A 344 0.45 -22.41 -29.72
N ALA A 345 -0.68 -23.13 -29.58
CA ALA A 345 -1.00 -24.19 -28.61
C ALA A 345 -1.87 -23.85 -27.38
N THR A 346 -2.26 -22.59 -27.17
CA THR A 346 -3.22 -22.22 -26.11
C THR A 346 -4.66 -22.01 -26.58
N LEU A 347 -4.91 -21.75 -27.88
CA LEU A 347 -6.27 -21.58 -28.41
C LEU A 347 -6.74 -22.81 -29.21
N PRO A 348 -8.05 -23.12 -29.22
CA PRO A 348 -8.62 -24.08 -30.15
C PRO A 348 -8.24 -23.75 -31.60
N LEU A 349 -7.96 -24.76 -32.42
CA LEU A 349 -7.56 -24.58 -33.84
C LEU A 349 -8.62 -23.90 -34.72
N ILE A 350 -9.82 -23.69 -34.19
CA ILE A 350 -10.90 -22.88 -34.73
C ILE A 350 -11.44 -22.09 -33.53
N PRO A 351 -11.24 -20.76 -33.45
CA PRO A 351 -11.86 -19.91 -32.43
C PRO A 351 -13.39 -20.05 -32.46
N GLY A 352 -14.11 -19.61 -31.43
CA GLY A 352 -15.58 -19.70 -31.42
C GLY A 352 -16.19 -21.12 -31.46
N THR A 353 -15.42 -22.17 -31.14
CA THR A 353 -15.96 -23.54 -30.99
C THR A 353 -15.48 -24.24 -29.70
N CYS A 354 -16.40 -24.68 -28.84
CA CYS A 354 -16.08 -25.67 -27.80
C CYS A 354 -15.90 -27.05 -28.46
N THR A 355 -14.94 -27.85 -27.99
CA THR A 355 -14.71 -29.21 -28.52
C THR A 355 -14.95 -30.26 -27.42
N PRO A 356 -16.05 -31.04 -27.44
CA PRO A 356 -16.32 -32.04 -26.40
C PRO A 356 -15.19 -33.06 -26.24
N SER A 357 -14.94 -33.50 -25.01
CA SER A 357 -13.82 -34.40 -24.64
C SER A 357 -13.76 -35.71 -25.45
N GLU A 358 -14.89 -36.16 -26.01
CA GLU A 358 -14.97 -37.35 -26.86
C GLU A 358 -14.11 -37.26 -28.14
N ASP A 359 -13.85 -36.05 -28.66
CA ASP A 359 -13.10 -35.78 -29.88
C ASP A 359 -11.63 -35.33 -29.65
N GLU A 360 -11.10 -35.45 -28.43
CA GLU A 360 -9.66 -35.25 -28.08
C GLU A 360 -8.68 -35.98 -29.04
N ARG A 361 -9.16 -37.03 -29.72
CA ARG A 361 -8.40 -37.76 -30.76
C ARG A 361 -8.04 -36.92 -31.99
N ALA A 362 -8.61 -35.72 -32.13
CA ALA A 362 -8.25 -34.74 -33.15
C ALA A 362 -7.02 -33.87 -32.75
N GLY A 363 -6.63 -33.84 -31.48
CA GLY A 363 -5.49 -33.06 -31.00
C GLY A 363 -5.76 -31.57 -30.81
N VAL A 364 -7.01 -31.18 -30.60
CA VAL A 364 -7.40 -29.88 -30.04
C VAL A 364 -7.40 -30.02 -28.52
N SER A 365 -6.77 -29.09 -27.81
CA SER A 365 -6.55 -29.17 -26.36
C SER A 365 -7.02 -27.91 -25.63
N ASN A 366 -7.66 -28.13 -24.48
CA ASN A 366 -8.01 -27.16 -23.44
C ASN A 366 -9.20 -26.22 -23.72
N ASN A 367 -10.40 -26.60 -23.26
CA ASN A 367 -11.59 -25.74 -23.29
C ASN A 367 -11.65 -24.73 -22.12
N ASP A 368 -10.72 -24.80 -21.15
CA ASP A 368 -10.58 -23.83 -20.04
C ASP A 368 -10.27 -22.40 -20.51
N VAL A 369 -9.78 -22.24 -21.74
CA VAL A 369 -9.30 -20.99 -22.34
C VAL A 369 -10.09 -20.61 -23.60
N TYR A 370 -11.38 -20.96 -23.61
CA TYR A 370 -12.28 -20.65 -24.71
C TYR A 370 -12.58 -19.13 -24.77
N THR A 371 -12.25 -18.50 -25.90
CA THR A 371 -12.31 -17.04 -26.13
C THR A 371 -13.72 -16.44 -26.26
N GLY A 372 -14.75 -17.28 -26.30
CA GLY A 372 -16.11 -16.88 -26.68
C GLY A 372 -16.42 -17.07 -28.18
N PRO A 373 -17.68 -16.86 -28.58
CA PRO A 373 -18.10 -16.93 -29.98
C PRO A 373 -17.49 -15.81 -30.82
N PHE A 374 -17.40 -16.03 -32.14
CA PHE A 374 -17.23 -14.96 -33.12
C PHE A 374 -18.45 -14.04 -33.12
N ASP A 375 -18.23 -12.74 -33.35
CA ASP A 375 -19.30 -11.90 -33.86
C ASP A 375 -19.52 -12.17 -35.36
N THR A 376 -20.73 -11.88 -35.83
CA THR A 376 -21.17 -12.00 -37.23
C THR A 376 -22.16 -10.89 -37.61
N VAL A 377 -22.22 -9.83 -36.80
CA VAL A 377 -22.99 -8.62 -37.08
C VAL A 377 -22.14 -7.66 -37.92
N ASP A 378 -22.80 -7.08 -38.92
CA ASP A 378 -22.36 -5.98 -39.79
C ASP A 378 -22.74 -4.70 -39.05
N ASN A 379 -21.79 -4.08 -38.34
CA ASN A 379 -22.05 -3.01 -37.36
C ASN A 379 -22.08 -1.63 -38.05
N ASP A 380 -21.27 -1.42 -39.09
CA ASP A 380 -21.24 -0.16 -39.87
C ASP A 380 -22.32 -0.10 -40.99
N GLY A 381 -22.74 -1.26 -41.51
CA GLY A 381 -23.76 -1.41 -42.55
C GLY A 381 -23.24 -1.46 -43.99
N ASP A 382 -21.94 -1.67 -44.22
CA ASP A 382 -21.34 -1.81 -45.56
C ASP A 382 -21.70 -3.15 -46.24
N GLY A 383 -21.98 -4.19 -45.44
CA GLY A 383 -22.39 -5.52 -45.89
C GLY A 383 -21.26 -6.57 -45.98
N LYS A 384 -20.07 -6.27 -45.46
CA LYS A 384 -19.05 -7.23 -45.04
C LYS A 384 -19.27 -7.58 -43.53
N ILE A 385 -18.29 -8.24 -42.89
CA ILE A 385 -18.24 -8.60 -41.46
C ILE A 385 -16.79 -8.97 -41.12
N ASN A 386 -16.37 -8.78 -39.86
CA ASN A 386 -15.09 -9.24 -39.31
C ASN A 386 -13.90 -8.62 -40.07
N GLU A 387 -13.80 -7.29 -39.99
CA GLU A 387 -13.02 -6.42 -40.87
C GLU A 387 -11.65 -6.07 -40.27
N ASP A 388 -11.65 -5.31 -39.18
CA ASP A 388 -10.46 -4.84 -38.45
C ASP A 388 -10.57 -5.20 -36.95
N HIS A 389 -9.42 -5.35 -36.28
CA HIS A 389 -9.37 -5.50 -34.83
C HIS A 389 -9.39 -4.11 -34.16
N VAL A 390 -9.72 -4.06 -32.86
CA VAL A 390 -9.58 -2.83 -32.06
C VAL A 390 -8.10 -2.62 -31.72
N ASP A 391 -7.32 -2.11 -32.67
CA ASP A 391 -5.86 -1.94 -32.57
C ASP A 391 -5.32 -0.68 -33.29
N GLY A 392 -6.21 0.15 -33.84
CA GLY A 392 -5.92 1.37 -34.59
C GLY A 392 -5.35 1.15 -35.99
N LYS A 393 -5.46 -0.07 -36.56
CA LYS A 393 -4.95 -0.41 -37.90
C LYS A 393 -6.10 -0.61 -38.90
N ASP A 394 -5.76 -0.31 -40.16
CA ASP A 394 -6.56 -0.53 -41.38
C ASP A 394 -5.97 -1.80 -42.03
N ASP A 395 -6.43 -2.98 -41.57
CA ASP A 395 -5.87 -4.29 -41.92
C ASP A 395 -6.42 -4.80 -43.28
N ASP A 396 -7.65 -4.41 -43.62
CA ASP A 396 -8.32 -4.63 -44.93
C ASP A 396 -7.82 -3.66 -46.04
N ALA A 397 -7.34 -2.46 -45.66
CA ALA A 397 -6.84 -1.38 -46.50
C ALA A 397 -7.89 -0.54 -47.27
N ASP A 398 -9.12 -0.39 -46.76
CA ASP A 398 -10.17 0.46 -47.33
C ASP A 398 -10.23 1.91 -46.79
N GLN A 399 -9.41 2.24 -45.79
CA GLN A 399 -9.28 3.53 -45.08
C GLN A 399 -10.27 3.78 -43.93
N GLN A 400 -10.97 2.76 -43.46
CA GLN A 400 -11.59 2.75 -42.14
C GLN A 400 -10.63 2.05 -41.13
N ILE A 401 -10.96 2.04 -39.84
CA ILE A 401 -10.16 1.39 -38.78
C ILE A 401 -11.11 0.91 -37.67
N ASP A 402 -10.73 -0.17 -36.99
CA ASP A 402 -11.44 -0.72 -35.81
C ASP A 402 -12.92 -1.09 -36.08
N GLU A 403 -13.27 -1.39 -37.34
CA GLU A 403 -14.63 -1.75 -37.77
C GLU A 403 -14.91 -3.26 -37.67
N ASP A 404 -16.17 -3.62 -37.40
CA ASP A 404 -16.70 -5.00 -37.39
C ASP A 404 -15.78 -6.05 -36.74
N TRP A 405 -15.81 -6.13 -35.41
CA TRP A 405 -14.90 -6.97 -34.64
C TRP A 405 -15.09 -8.47 -34.86
N ASP A 406 -13.99 -9.22 -34.98
CA ASP A 406 -14.02 -10.69 -35.13
C ASP A 406 -14.70 -11.37 -33.91
N GLY A 407 -14.63 -10.75 -32.74
CA GLY A 407 -15.30 -11.16 -31.50
C GLY A 407 -14.80 -10.39 -30.28
N GLY A 408 -14.95 -10.96 -29.10
CA GLY A 408 -14.65 -10.30 -27.83
C GLY A 408 -15.80 -9.44 -27.30
N ASN A 409 -15.76 -9.16 -25.99
CA ASN A 409 -16.82 -8.61 -25.14
C ASN A 409 -18.19 -9.26 -25.41
N SER A 410 -18.22 -10.60 -25.44
CA SER A 410 -19.42 -11.40 -25.72
C SER A 410 -20.19 -11.83 -24.46
N GLU A 411 -19.58 -11.63 -23.29
CA GLU A 411 -20.07 -12.07 -21.99
C GLU A 411 -20.58 -10.88 -21.17
N PRO A 412 -21.61 -11.04 -20.33
CA PRO A 412 -22.13 -9.94 -19.52
C PRO A 412 -21.08 -9.37 -18.56
N GLU A 413 -20.12 -10.19 -18.12
CA GLU A 413 -19.02 -9.78 -17.27
C GLU A 413 -17.97 -8.91 -18.01
N THR A 414 -17.58 -9.26 -19.24
CA THR A 414 -16.64 -8.44 -20.03
C THR A 414 -17.31 -7.21 -20.62
N LEU A 415 -18.60 -7.28 -20.97
CA LEU A 415 -19.41 -6.11 -21.34
C LEU A 415 -19.53 -5.10 -20.20
N PHE A 416 -19.62 -5.56 -18.95
CA PHE A 416 -19.60 -4.66 -17.78
C PHE A 416 -18.27 -3.88 -17.70
N ILE A 417 -17.12 -4.56 -17.89
CA ILE A 417 -15.80 -3.90 -17.92
C ILE A 417 -15.67 -2.97 -19.14
N GLN A 418 -16.15 -3.38 -20.32
CA GLN A 418 -16.14 -2.53 -21.51
C GLN A 418 -16.92 -1.25 -21.28
N ASP A 419 -18.19 -1.37 -20.87
CA ASP A 419 -19.08 -0.23 -20.75
C ASP A 419 -18.71 0.67 -19.55
N ILE A 420 -18.15 0.15 -18.44
CA ILE A 420 -17.69 1.03 -17.35
C ILE A 420 -16.44 1.81 -17.76
N THR A 421 -15.58 1.25 -18.63
CA THR A 421 -14.36 1.90 -19.13
C THR A 421 -14.68 2.93 -20.22
N GLU A 422 -15.47 2.56 -21.22
CA GLU A 422 -15.78 3.43 -22.36
C GLU A 422 -16.76 4.56 -21.99
N MET A 423 -17.58 4.39 -20.95
CA MET A 423 -18.51 5.43 -20.49
C MET A 423 -17.94 6.29 -19.34
N ASN A 424 -16.70 6.05 -18.91
CA ASN A 424 -15.95 6.86 -17.93
C ASN A 424 -15.11 7.90 -18.70
N ASP A 425 -15.76 9.01 -19.05
CA ASP A 425 -15.21 10.17 -19.77
C ASP A 425 -15.71 11.42 -19.02
N ASP A 426 -15.02 11.77 -17.94
CA ASP A 426 -15.46 12.79 -16.98
C ASP A 426 -15.06 14.20 -17.45
N ASP A 427 -14.00 14.33 -18.26
CA ASP A 427 -13.60 15.59 -18.89
C ASP A 427 -14.29 15.87 -20.25
N GLY A 428 -14.85 14.83 -20.88
CA GLY A 428 -15.61 14.91 -22.13
C GLY A 428 -14.74 14.99 -23.39
N ASP A 429 -13.50 14.50 -23.35
CA ASP A 429 -12.61 14.41 -24.52
C ASP A 429 -12.87 13.20 -25.43
N GLY A 430 -13.63 12.22 -24.94
CA GLY A 430 -14.00 11.00 -25.65
C GLY A 430 -13.03 9.82 -25.46
N ALA A 431 -12.21 9.85 -24.41
CA ALA A 431 -11.37 8.75 -23.98
C ALA A 431 -11.68 8.32 -22.53
N SER A 432 -11.28 7.09 -22.19
CA SER A 432 -11.40 6.55 -20.83
C SER A 432 -10.53 7.33 -19.85
N ASP A 433 -11.08 7.71 -18.69
CA ASP A 433 -10.34 8.39 -17.64
C ASP A 433 -9.48 7.48 -16.76
N PHE A 434 -9.70 6.15 -16.82
CA PHE A 434 -8.81 5.14 -16.21
C PHE A 434 -7.36 5.19 -16.70
N LYS A 435 -6.50 5.95 -16.03
CA LYS A 435 -5.06 6.07 -16.39
C LYS A 435 -4.24 4.86 -15.94
N ALA A 436 -4.71 4.13 -14.93
CA ALA A 436 -4.10 2.90 -14.44
C ALA A 436 -5.16 1.84 -14.10
N THR A 437 -4.88 0.56 -14.38
CA THR A 437 -5.81 -0.55 -14.15
C THR A 437 -5.11 -1.80 -13.63
N LEU A 438 -5.78 -2.58 -12.79
CA LEU A 438 -5.22 -3.81 -12.22
C LEU A 438 -6.23 -4.94 -12.24
N THR A 439 -5.77 -6.13 -12.60
CA THR A 439 -6.52 -7.37 -12.37
C THR A 439 -5.75 -8.32 -11.45
N TRP A 440 -6.37 -8.71 -10.34
CA TRP A 440 -5.87 -9.78 -9.49
C TRP A 440 -6.30 -11.14 -10.02
N HIS A 441 -5.34 -12.05 -10.01
CA HIS A 441 -5.44 -13.44 -10.41
C HIS A 441 -4.79 -14.33 -9.34
N SER A 442 -4.86 -15.64 -9.52
CA SER A 442 -3.92 -16.55 -8.88
C SER A 442 -3.68 -17.77 -9.79
N TYR A 443 -2.50 -18.38 -9.81
CA TYR A 443 -1.36 -18.21 -8.92
C TYR A 443 -0.06 -18.31 -9.71
N SER A 444 0.99 -17.61 -9.26
CA SER A 444 2.39 -17.95 -9.54
C SER A 444 3.43 -17.01 -8.91
N GLU A 445 3.00 -16.02 -8.10
CA GLU A 445 3.83 -14.94 -7.54
C GLU A 445 4.49 -14.08 -8.63
N LEU A 446 3.66 -13.53 -9.53
CA LEU A 446 4.10 -12.71 -10.69
C LEU A 446 3.44 -11.34 -10.71
N VAL A 447 4.18 -10.36 -11.23
CA VAL A 447 3.66 -9.09 -11.74
C VAL A 447 3.79 -9.13 -13.27
N LEU A 448 2.68 -9.13 -13.98
CA LEU A 448 2.63 -9.24 -15.43
C LEU A 448 2.20 -7.91 -16.07
N TYR A 449 2.96 -7.45 -17.06
CA TYR A 449 2.66 -6.28 -17.88
C TYR A 449 2.48 -6.65 -19.37
N PRO A 450 1.81 -5.81 -20.18
CA PRO A 450 1.63 -6.04 -21.62
C PRO A 450 2.95 -6.20 -22.41
N TRP A 451 3.01 -6.98 -23.47
CA TRP A 451 1.89 -7.64 -24.15
C TRP A 451 1.78 -9.14 -23.81
N GLY A 452 0.55 -9.64 -23.76
CA GLY A 452 0.19 -11.05 -23.81
C GLY A 452 0.19 -11.62 -25.24
N HIS A 453 -0.31 -10.84 -26.22
CA HIS A 453 -0.58 -11.34 -27.58
C HIS A 453 0.65 -11.54 -28.47
N CYS A 454 1.83 -11.02 -28.12
CA CYS A 454 3.02 -11.31 -28.91
C CYS A 454 4.35 -11.34 -28.15
N THR A 455 5.01 -12.49 -28.21
CA THR A 455 6.32 -12.74 -27.58
C THR A 455 7.43 -11.92 -28.24
N GLY A 456 8.16 -11.14 -27.43
CA GLY A 456 9.27 -10.32 -27.88
C GLY A 456 8.84 -9.06 -28.64
N CYS A 457 7.59 -8.65 -28.44
CA CYS A 457 7.09 -7.32 -28.81
C CYS A 457 7.42 -6.30 -27.71
N SER A 458 7.71 -5.08 -28.14
CA SER A 458 7.98 -3.93 -27.27
C SER A 458 6.78 -3.00 -27.31
N ALA A 459 6.28 -2.60 -26.14
CA ALA A 459 5.26 -1.57 -25.99
C ALA A 459 5.86 -0.17 -26.25
N PRO A 460 5.06 0.82 -26.69
CA PRO A 460 5.51 2.21 -26.81
C PRO A 460 6.14 2.77 -25.53
N ASP A 461 5.57 2.40 -24.37
CA ASP A 461 5.98 2.80 -23.02
C ASP A 461 6.61 1.61 -22.24
N GLU A 462 7.33 0.71 -22.93
CA GLU A 462 7.88 -0.53 -22.35
C GLU A 462 8.80 -0.30 -21.14
N ALA A 463 9.61 0.76 -21.15
CA ALA A 463 10.53 1.04 -20.04
C ALA A 463 9.76 1.49 -18.79
N GLU A 464 8.73 2.31 -18.99
CA GLU A 464 7.81 2.80 -17.97
C GLU A 464 6.95 1.66 -17.40
N LEU A 465 6.43 0.78 -18.25
CA LEU A 465 5.69 -0.42 -17.84
C LEU A 465 6.56 -1.36 -16.97
N ILE A 466 7.81 -1.58 -17.37
CA ILE A 466 8.78 -2.38 -16.61
C ILE A 466 9.09 -1.72 -15.26
N TYR A 467 9.21 -0.39 -15.20
CA TYR A 467 9.52 0.33 -13.97
C TYR A 467 8.43 0.17 -12.91
N HIS A 468 7.17 0.50 -13.22
CA HIS A 468 6.08 0.34 -12.26
C HIS A 468 5.87 -1.13 -11.85
N GLY A 469 6.00 -2.06 -12.81
CA GLY A 469 6.00 -3.49 -12.51
C GLY A 469 7.14 -3.93 -11.58
N ALA A 470 8.27 -3.22 -11.59
CA ALA A 470 9.39 -3.48 -10.69
C ALA A 470 9.13 -2.94 -9.27
N MET A 471 8.41 -1.82 -9.12
CA MET A 471 8.03 -1.28 -7.81
C MET A 471 7.00 -2.19 -7.12
N MET A 472 5.97 -2.66 -7.83
CA MET A 472 5.06 -3.68 -7.29
C MET A 472 5.78 -5.01 -6.98
N ALA A 473 6.80 -5.38 -7.76
CA ALA A 473 7.63 -6.55 -7.49
C ALA A 473 8.62 -6.36 -6.32
N GLU A 474 8.95 -5.13 -5.96
CA GLU A 474 9.74 -4.79 -4.76
C GLU A 474 8.88 -5.05 -3.51
N MET A 475 7.70 -4.41 -3.45
CA MET A 475 6.69 -4.56 -2.39
C MET A 475 6.20 -6.00 -2.18
N THR A 476 6.21 -6.85 -3.21
CA THR A 476 5.66 -8.22 -3.13
C THR A 476 6.71 -9.32 -3.22
N GLN A 477 7.93 -8.99 -3.67
CA GLN A 477 8.93 -9.96 -4.15
C GLN A 477 8.44 -10.92 -5.26
N TYR A 478 7.37 -10.56 -5.96
CA TYR A 478 6.87 -11.32 -7.11
C TYR A 478 7.77 -11.10 -8.34
N GLN A 479 7.79 -12.06 -9.27
CA GLN A 479 8.60 -11.91 -10.48
C GLN A 479 7.90 -10.96 -11.48
N ASN A 480 8.46 -9.77 -11.68
CA ASN A 480 8.10 -8.87 -12.77
C ASN A 480 8.52 -9.44 -14.14
N MET A 481 7.58 -9.62 -15.07
CA MET A 481 7.84 -10.08 -16.44
C MET A 481 6.72 -9.71 -17.42
N GLN A 482 7.02 -9.69 -18.72
CA GLN A 482 6.00 -9.49 -19.75
C GLN A 482 5.05 -10.70 -19.78
N SER A 483 3.73 -10.49 -19.92
CA SER A 483 2.73 -11.55 -19.93
C SER A 483 3.06 -12.68 -20.92
N SER A 484 3.44 -12.32 -22.16
CA SER A 484 3.77 -13.30 -23.20
C SER A 484 5.06 -14.12 -22.97
N ASP A 485 5.93 -13.74 -22.02
CA ASP A 485 7.10 -14.54 -21.62
C ASP A 485 6.69 -15.72 -20.70
N LEU A 486 5.52 -15.65 -20.06
CA LEU A 486 4.94 -16.76 -19.29
C LEU A 486 4.30 -17.76 -20.28
N TYR A 487 3.34 -17.28 -21.06
CA TYR A 487 2.83 -17.90 -22.28
C TYR A 487 1.98 -16.87 -23.06
N PRO A 488 1.85 -16.98 -24.39
CA PRO A 488 1.04 -16.02 -25.16
C PRO A 488 -0.47 -16.12 -24.89
N THR A 489 -1.12 -14.95 -24.76
CA THR A 489 -2.56 -14.76 -24.50
C THR A 489 -3.16 -13.76 -25.48
N THR A 490 -4.39 -13.96 -25.93
CA THR A 490 -5.11 -13.00 -26.80
C THR A 490 -6.39 -12.57 -26.11
N GLY A 491 -6.79 -11.31 -26.28
CA GLY A 491 -8.01 -10.79 -25.68
C GLY A 491 -8.01 -10.87 -24.16
N ASP A 492 -6.87 -10.61 -23.52
CA ASP A 492 -6.78 -10.42 -22.07
C ASP A 492 -7.03 -8.95 -21.68
N PHE A 493 -7.40 -8.76 -20.41
CA PHE A 493 -7.81 -7.48 -19.82
C PHE A 493 -6.73 -6.40 -19.99
N CYS A 494 -5.45 -6.74 -19.79
CA CYS A 494 -4.38 -5.74 -19.80
C CYS A 494 -3.90 -5.38 -21.20
N ASP A 495 -3.89 -6.32 -22.14
CA ASP A 495 -3.66 -6.00 -23.55
C ASP A 495 -4.75 -5.07 -24.09
N TRP A 496 -6.01 -5.23 -23.68
CA TRP A 496 -7.10 -4.32 -24.06
C TRP A 496 -6.99 -2.94 -23.40
N HIS A 497 -6.80 -2.87 -22.08
CA HIS A 497 -6.67 -1.59 -21.38
C HIS A 497 -5.47 -0.75 -21.85
N TYR A 498 -4.31 -1.37 -22.06
CA TYR A 498 -3.13 -0.65 -22.57
C TYR A 498 -3.21 -0.40 -24.08
N GLY A 499 -3.77 -1.33 -24.86
CA GLY A 499 -3.82 -1.23 -26.31
C GLY A 499 -4.86 -0.25 -26.85
N VAL A 500 -6.05 -0.22 -26.27
CA VAL A 500 -7.15 0.65 -26.70
C VAL A 500 -7.12 1.99 -25.97
N HIS A 501 -6.94 1.97 -24.65
CA HIS A 501 -7.08 3.16 -23.80
C HIS A 501 -5.75 3.74 -23.29
N ARG A 502 -4.61 3.08 -23.56
CA ARG A 502 -3.28 3.42 -23.00
C ARG A 502 -3.28 3.51 -21.46
N SER A 503 -4.17 2.79 -20.81
CA SER A 503 -4.18 2.61 -19.37
C SER A 503 -3.01 1.71 -18.95
N PHE A 504 -2.26 2.11 -17.93
CA PHE A 504 -1.15 1.31 -17.41
C PHE A 504 -1.70 0.11 -16.64
N CYS A 505 -1.77 -1.05 -17.31
CA CYS A 505 -2.41 -2.25 -16.77
C CYS A 505 -1.43 -3.31 -16.25
N TYR A 506 -1.78 -3.90 -15.11
CA TYR A 506 -1.03 -5.01 -14.49
C TYR A 506 -1.92 -6.19 -14.10
N THR A 507 -1.40 -7.40 -14.32
CA THR A 507 -1.98 -8.64 -13.81
C THR A 507 -1.11 -9.16 -12.66
N ILE A 508 -1.71 -9.37 -11.49
CA ILE A 508 -1.01 -9.88 -10.29
C ILE A 508 -1.43 -11.33 -10.04
N GLU A 509 -0.50 -12.27 -10.15
CA GLU A 509 -0.76 -13.71 -9.96
C GLU A 509 -0.49 -14.13 -8.50
N ILE A 510 -1.47 -13.91 -7.61
CA ILE A 510 -1.29 -14.00 -6.15
C ILE A 510 -0.93 -15.42 -5.67
N GLY A 511 0.15 -15.51 -4.89
CA GLY A 511 0.52 -16.71 -4.13
C GLY A 511 0.79 -17.95 -4.97
N THR A 512 0.66 -19.13 -4.35
CA THR A 512 1.18 -20.40 -4.87
C THR A 512 0.12 -21.48 -5.20
N ALA A 513 -1.17 -21.13 -5.14
CA ALA A 513 -2.31 -22.03 -5.35
C ALA A 513 -3.59 -21.24 -5.67
N PHE A 514 -4.57 -21.87 -6.32
CA PHE A 514 -5.90 -21.29 -6.52
C PHE A 514 -6.65 -21.19 -5.17
N HIS A 515 -6.53 -22.24 -4.35
CA HIS A 515 -7.10 -22.31 -3.00
C HIS A 515 -5.99 -22.45 -1.96
N GLN A 516 -5.61 -21.32 -1.34
CA GLN A 516 -4.67 -21.29 -0.21
C GLN A 516 -5.33 -21.91 1.04
N LYS A 517 -4.51 -22.34 2.02
CA LYS A 517 -5.07 -22.81 3.28
C LYS A 517 -5.53 -21.62 4.14
N PRO A 518 -6.51 -21.79 5.04
CA PRO A 518 -6.99 -20.73 5.94
C PRO A 518 -5.88 -20.02 6.72
N GLU A 519 -4.85 -20.75 7.15
CA GLU A 519 -3.68 -20.17 7.82
C GLU A 519 -2.81 -19.25 6.91
N ASP A 520 -2.92 -19.40 5.59
CA ASP A 520 -2.09 -18.70 4.62
C ASP A 520 -2.79 -17.45 4.04
N ILE A 521 -4.14 -17.36 4.10
CA ILE A 521 -4.93 -16.28 3.49
C ILE A 521 -4.46 -14.90 3.96
N LYS A 522 -4.33 -14.72 5.28
CA LYS A 522 -4.10 -13.41 5.90
C LYS A 522 -2.77 -12.79 5.48
N HIS A 523 -1.66 -13.52 5.65
CA HIS A 523 -0.33 -12.98 5.34
C HIS A 523 -0.17 -12.73 3.82
N ILE A 524 -0.74 -13.58 2.97
CA ILE A 524 -0.75 -13.37 1.51
C ILE A 524 -1.55 -12.11 1.16
N ALA A 525 -2.66 -11.83 1.87
CA ALA A 525 -3.42 -10.61 1.66
C ALA A 525 -2.65 -9.35 2.08
N VAL A 526 -2.01 -9.36 3.26
CA VAL A 526 -1.15 -8.27 3.75
C VAL A 526 0.01 -8.00 2.79
N ARG A 527 0.73 -9.04 2.36
CA ARG A 527 1.82 -8.98 1.37
C ARG A 527 1.43 -8.37 0.01
N ASN A 528 0.14 -8.25 -0.29
CA ASN A 528 -0.37 -7.64 -1.53
C ASN A 528 -1.10 -6.30 -1.29
N LEU A 529 -1.11 -5.77 -0.06
CA LEU A 529 -1.90 -4.58 0.31
C LEU A 529 -1.34 -3.27 -0.25
N GLY A 530 -0.02 -3.12 -0.37
CA GLY A 530 0.60 -1.92 -0.94
C GLY A 530 0.34 -1.72 -2.44
N VAL A 531 0.18 -2.82 -3.18
CA VAL A 531 -0.03 -2.82 -4.65
C VAL A 531 -1.19 -1.92 -5.11
N PRO A 532 -2.43 -2.04 -4.60
CA PRO A 532 -3.52 -1.14 -5.00
C PRO A 532 -3.28 0.33 -4.62
N PHE A 533 -2.59 0.61 -3.51
CA PHE A 533 -2.23 1.99 -3.17
C PHE A 533 -1.16 2.55 -4.11
N TYR A 534 -0.20 1.74 -4.56
CA TYR A 534 0.75 2.14 -5.60
C TYR A 534 0.06 2.42 -6.95
N MET A 535 -0.91 1.58 -7.33
CA MET A 535 -1.74 1.82 -8.51
C MET A 535 -2.50 3.16 -8.42
N MET A 536 -3.02 3.50 -7.23
CA MET A 536 -3.61 4.81 -6.94
C MET A 536 -2.59 5.94 -7.07
N GLU A 537 -1.43 5.81 -6.43
CA GLU A 537 -0.38 6.84 -6.46
C GLU A 537 0.01 7.18 -7.89
N MET A 538 0.32 6.17 -8.71
CA MET A 538 0.89 6.36 -10.04
C MET A 538 -0.09 6.88 -11.10
N ALA A 539 -1.40 6.87 -10.83
CA ALA A 539 -2.44 7.15 -11.81
C ALA A 539 -2.52 8.62 -12.27
N ASP A 540 -1.97 9.58 -11.52
CA ASP A 540 -1.92 10.99 -11.96
C ASP A 540 -1.12 11.17 -13.25
N ASN A 541 0.01 10.47 -13.39
CA ASN A 541 0.85 10.49 -14.58
C ASN A 541 1.86 9.33 -14.56
N PRO A 542 1.45 8.11 -14.97
CA PRO A 542 2.33 6.94 -14.94
C PRO A 542 3.63 7.20 -15.71
N VAL A 543 3.53 7.74 -16.92
CA VAL A 543 4.69 8.03 -17.80
C VAL A 543 5.70 8.96 -17.13
N GLU A 544 5.27 10.09 -16.53
CA GLU A 544 6.19 11.02 -15.90
C GLU A 544 6.79 10.47 -14.60
N ARG A 545 5.99 9.77 -13.77
CA ARG A 545 6.48 9.11 -12.55
C ARG A 545 7.54 8.07 -12.87
N ALA A 546 7.29 7.22 -13.87
CA ALA A 546 8.28 6.25 -14.31
C ALA A 546 9.56 6.92 -14.84
N GLN A 547 9.47 7.99 -15.63
CA GLN A 547 10.65 8.68 -16.14
C GLN A 547 11.47 9.34 -15.02
N ILE A 548 10.82 9.94 -14.02
CA ILE A 548 11.45 10.47 -12.81
C ILE A 548 12.15 9.37 -12.01
N GLY A 549 11.51 8.20 -11.87
CA GLY A 549 12.05 7.03 -11.17
C GLY A 549 13.22 6.35 -11.90
N ILE A 550 13.11 6.14 -13.22
CA ILE A 550 14.16 5.54 -14.07
C ILE A 550 15.43 6.40 -14.09
N GLU A 551 15.31 7.72 -14.13
CA GLU A 551 16.46 8.64 -14.01
C GLU A 551 16.94 8.81 -12.55
N ASN A 552 16.28 8.14 -11.60
CA ASN A 552 16.50 8.21 -10.16
C ASN A 552 16.54 9.66 -9.64
N ALA A 553 15.67 10.52 -10.20
CA ALA A 553 15.63 11.93 -9.87
C ALA A 553 15.11 12.15 -8.44
N GLN A 554 14.10 11.38 -8.03
CA GLN A 554 13.53 11.44 -6.67
C GLN A 554 14.58 11.15 -5.58
N ARG A 555 15.19 9.95 -5.52
CA ARG A 555 16.20 9.62 -4.49
C ARG A 555 17.50 10.47 -4.62
N ALA A 556 17.77 11.08 -5.78
CA ALA A 556 18.91 11.98 -5.96
C ALA A 556 18.72 13.39 -5.37
N GLN A 557 17.47 13.84 -5.23
CA GLN A 557 17.12 15.15 -4.66
C GLN A 557 17.27 15.15 -3.14
N TRP A 558 17.37 16.34 -2.55
CA TRP A 558 17.43 16.48 -1.09
C TRP A 558 16.88 17.82 -0.62
N ILE A 559 16.24 17.81 0.55
CA ILE A 559 15.94 18.99 1.35
C ILE A 559 16.95 19.12 2.50
N THR A 560 17.22 20.33 2.97
CA THR A 560 18.25 20.60 3.98
C THR A 560 17.90 19.90 5.29
N SER A 561 18.71 18.93 5.73
CA SER A 561 18.51 18.22 7.00
C SER A 561 18.78 19.10 8.25
N PRO A 562 18.24 18.76 9.44
CA PRO A 562 18.41 19.56 10.66
C PRO A 562 19.87 19.84 11.05
N GLU A 563 20.79 18.91 10.82
CA GLU A 563 22.22 19.08 11.13
C GLU A 563 22.91 20.14 10.26
N ASN A 564 22.42 20.32 9.02
CA ASN A 564 22.98 21.25 8.04
C ASN A 564 22.19 22.58 7.97
N MET A 565 21.08 22.70 8.70
CA MET A 565 20.25 23.90 8.73
C MET A 565 20.97 25.09 9.38
N THR A 566 20.90 26.26 8.74
CA THR A 566 21.47 27.52 9.29
C THR A 566 20.36 28.45 9.77
N ILE A 567 20.13 28.49 11.09
CA ILE A 567 19.12 29.35 11.70
C ILE A 567 19.67 30.79 11.88
N PRO A 568 19.07 31.83 11.25
CA PRO A 568 19.54 33.21 11.39
C PRO A 568 19.27 33.80 12.79
N GLU A 569 20.05 34.81 13.21
CA GLU A 569 19.88 35.51 14.50
C GLU A 569 18.51 36.20 14.66
N SER A 570 17.80 36.50 13.57
CA SER A 570 16.44 37.08 13.53
C SER A 570 15.89 36.95 12.10
N GLY A 571 14.58 36.77 11.95
CA GLY A 571 13.89 36.67 10.65
C GLY A 571 13.60 35.23 10.19
N PRO A 572 13.16 35.03 8.94
CA PRO A 572 12.77 33.71 8.44
C PRO A 572 13.92 32.71 8.46
N ILE A 573 13.60 31.43 8.65
CA ILE A 573 14.54 30.33 8.56
C ILE A 573 14.53 29.82 7.11
N PRO A 574 15.66 29.86 6.38
CA PRO A 574 15.73 29.33 5.02
C PRO A 574 15.85 27.80 5.05
N ILE A 575 14.96 27.13 4.32
CA ILE A 575 15.05 25.69 4.03
C ILE A 575 15.35 25.55 2.54
N ASN A 576 16.54 25.05 2.22
CA ASN A 576 16.97 24.86 0.84
C ASN A 576 16.67 23.43 0.39
N MET A 577 16.33 23.28 -0.88
CA MET A 577 16.15 22.00 -1.54
C MET A 577 16.91 22.01 -2.88
N CYS A 578 17.54 20.88 -3.20
CA CYS A 578 18.22 20.68 -4.47
C CYS A 578 17.36 19.79 -5.38
N VAL A 579 16.91 20.36 -6.50
CA VAL A 579 16.02 19.71 -7.48
C VAL A 579 16.82 19.31 -8.72
N SER A 580 16.53 18.15 -9.28
CA SER A 580 17.16 17.63 -10.49
C SER A 580 16.74 18.44 -11.71
N ASP A 581 17.69 18.70 -12.62
CA ASP A 581 17.41 19.36 -13.90
C ASP A 581 16.44 18.53 -14.80
N VAL A 582 16.23 17.25 -14.45
CA VAL A 582 15.28 16.31 -15.08
C VAL A 582 13.86 16.49 -14.53
N PHE A 583 13.72 16.86 -13.26
CA PHE A 583 12.43 16.97 -12.58
C PHE A 583 11.80 18.34 -12.90
N PRO A 584 10.68 18.41 -13.64
CA PRO A 584 10.13 19.66 -14.13
C PRO A 584 9.25 20.33 -13.06
N TRP A 585 9.84 20.76 -11.94
CA TRP A 585 9.10 21.28 -10.79
C TRP A 585 8.20 22.48 -11.14
N SER A 586 7.01 22.52 -10.55
CA SER A 586 6.06 23.63 -10.59
C SER A 586 6.40 24.67 -9.53
N ASN A 587 6.21 25.95 -9.83
CA ASN A 587 6.35 27.04 -8.87
C ASN A 587 5.00 27.49 -8.26
N ASP A 588 3.92 26.75 -8.47
CA ASP A 588 2.67 26.94 -7.72
C ASP A 588 2.84 26.42 -6.29
N VAL A 589 2.47 27.23 -5.30
CA VAL A 589 2.50 26.86 -3.88
C VAL A 589 1.58 25.67 -3.57
N ASN A 590 0.51 25.47 -4.35
CA ASN A 590 -0.38 24.32 -4.15
C ASN A 590 0.31 22.98 -4.50
N SER A 591 1.28 23.00 -5.42
CA SER A 591 2.01 21.80 -5.86
C SER A 591 3.40 21.68 -5.25
N SER A 592 4.09 22.81 -5.00
CA SER A 592 5.46 22.82 -4.48
C SER A 592 5.60 23.79 -3.31
N HIS A 593 5.69 23.24 -2.10
CA HIS A 593 5.80 24.00 -0.86
C HIS A 593 6.59 23.23 0.22
N VAL A 594 7.14 23.95 1.19
CA VAL A 594 7.53 23.33 2.46
C VAL A 594 6.33 23.37 3.39
N ARG A 595 5.87 22.19 3.82
CA ARG A 595 4.86 22.02 4.85
C ARG A 595 5.55 21.97 6.21
N TRP A 596 5.15 22.82 7.15
CA TRP A 596 5.82 22.97 8.44
C TRP A 596 4.88 23.26 9.61
N ARG A 597 5.28 22.86 10.83
CA ARG A 597 4.60 23.20 12.09
C ARG A 597 5.60 23.52 13.20
N ILE A 598 5.17 24.32 14.17
CA ILE A 598 5.95 24.63 15.37
C ILE A 598 5.45 23.77 16.52
N VAL A 599 6.37 23.04 17.15
CA VAL A 599 6.13 22.28 18.37
C VAL A 599 6.79 23.00 19.54
N THR A 600 6.00 23.37 20.55
CA THR A 600 6.48 24.12 21.74
C THR A 600 6.21 23.35 23.03
N PRO A 601 7.13 23.37 24.01
CA PRO A 601 6.88 22.71 25.28
C PRO A 601 5.83 23.48 26.10
N THR A 602 4.86 22.78 26.68
CA THR A 602 3.81 23.37 27.56
C THR A 602 4.39 24.24 28.71
N ARG A 603 5.63 23.99 29.12
CA ARG A 603 6.34 24.72 30.19
C ARG A 603 7.81 24.91 29.89
N VAL A 604 8.26 26.17 30.00
CA VAL A 604 9.67 26.57 29.85
C VAL A 604 10.55 26.13 31.04
N GLN A 605 9.99 25.77 32.20
CA GLN A 605 10.78 25.36 33.38
C GLN A 605 9.97 24.54 34.41
N SER A 606 10.35 23.28 34.67
CA SER A 606 9.94 22.50 35.86
C SER A 606 10.82 21.25 36.04
N ASP A 607 11.40 21.07 37.22
CA ASP A 607 12.13 19.83 37.61
C ASP A 607 11.18 18.66 38.01
N TYR A 608 9.87 18.80 37.79
CA TYR A 608 8.86 17.80 38.17
C TYR A 608 7.71 17.73 37.14
N GLY A 609 7.44 16.50 36.68
CA GLY A 609 6.40 16.14 35.70
C GLY A 609 6.98 15.83 34.31
N PRO A 610 6.33 14.96 33.50
CA PRO A 610 6.67 14.81 32.08
C PRO A 610 6.43 16.14 31.34
N LYS A 611 7.14 16.35 30.24
CA LYS A 611 6.86 17.45 29.31
C LYS A 611 5.71 17.02 28.41
N GLU A 612 4.58 17.70 28.50
CA GLU A 612 3.59 17.70 27.42
C GLU A 612 4.04 18.73 26.38
N TRP A 613 3.91 18.41 25.09
CA TRP A 613 4.18 19.31 23.98
C TRP A 613 2.87 19.92 23.45
N ILE A 614 2.96 21.09 22.84
CA ILE A 614 1.85 21.75 22.14
C ILE A 614 2.29 21.90 20.69
N GLU A 615 1.62 21.14 19.84
CA GLU A 615 1.78 21.18 18.40
C GLU A 615 0.84 22.25 17.83
N GLN A 616 1.29 22.91 16.76
CA GLN A 616 0.46 23.79 15.96
C GLN A 616 0.04 23.05 14.69
N SER A 617 -1.08 23.47 14.08
CA SER A 617 -1.48 23.01 12.75
C SER A 617 -0.37 23.27 11.73
N TRP A 618 -0.23 22.35 10.78
CA TRP A 618 0.63 22.49 9.62
C TRP A 618 0.29 23.77 8.80
N GLN A 619 1.32 24.35 8.20
CA GLN A 619 1.29 25.55 7.36
C GLN A 619 2.22 25.33 6.17
N ASP A 620 1.85 25.87 5.02
CA ASP A 620 2.61 25.70 3.78
C ASP A 620 3.36 26.99 3.41
N SER A 621 4.55 26.87 2.82
CA SER A 621 5.37 28.01 2.40
C SER A 621 6.00 27.78 1.03
N GLU A 622 5.86 28.77 0.14
CA GLU A 622 6.32 28.70 -1.25
C GLU A 622 7.83 28.43 -1.37
N PHE A 623 8.22 27.73 -2.43
CA PHE A 623 9.62 27.66 -2.87
C PHE A 623 9.95 28.80 -3.84
N VAL A 624 11.16 29.35 -3.71
CA VAL A 624 11.68 30.39 -4.60
C VAL A 624 13.02 29.93 -5.19
N GLU A 625 13.15 29.99 -6.52
CA GLU A 625 14.41 29.70 -7.22
C GLU A 625 15.48 30.75 -6.88
N VAL A 626 16.73 30.31 -6.64
CA VAL A 626 17.85 31.21 -6.37
C VAL A 626 18.65 31.48 -7.65
N ASP A 627 18.43 32.65 -8.25
CA ASP A 627 19.05 33.13 -9.50
C ASP A 627 20.53 32.71 -9.68
N ASN A 628 20.79 31.74 -10.56
CA ASN A 628 22.12 31.20 -10.93
C ASN A 628 22.87 30.43 -9.82
N GLU A 629 22.21 29.91 -8.78
CA GLU A 629 22.82 29.00 -7.82
C GLU A 629 22.50 27.53 -8.15
N THR A 630 23.54 26.79 -8.55
CA THR A 630 23.48 25.33 -8.78
C THR A 630 23.93 24.58 -7.53
N CYS A 631 23.21 23.53 -7.18
CA CYS A 631 23.55 22.60 -6.10
C CYS A 631 24.11 21.28 -6.66
N LEU A 632 24.60 20.42 -5.75
CA LEU A 632 25.00 19.05 -6.08
C LEU A 632 23.99 18.09 -5.47
N LEU A 633 23.44 17.21 -6.29
CA LEU A 633 22.53 16.13 -5.91
C LEU A 633 23.28 15.01 -5.19
N ASN A 634 22.55 14.09 -4.53
CA ASN A 634 23.13 12.95 -3.80
C ASN A 634 23.97 12.04 -4.71
N ASN A 635 23.55 11.88 -5.98
CA ASN A 635 24.28 11.14 -7.02
C ASN A 635 25.50 11.89 -7.59
N GLY A 636 25.76 13.13 -7.17
CA GLY A 636 26.86 13.98 -7.62
C GLY A 636 26.64 14.70 -8.96
N ALA A 637 25.44 14.62 -9.55
CA ALA A 637 25.05 15.48 -10.65
C ALA A 637 24.74 16.92 -10.16
N ASN A 638 24.61 17.86 -11.10
CA ASN A 638 24.17 19.21 -10.78
C ASN A 638 22.64 19.23 -10.68
N GLY A 639 22.12 20.11 -9.82
CA GLY A 639 20.71 20.46 -9.77
C GLY A 639 20.51 21.97 -9.55
N THR A 640 19.25 22.38 -9.54
CA THR A 640 18.81 23.75 -9.30
C THR A 640 18.46 23.95 -7.82
N LEU A 641 18.95 25.04 -7.21
CA LEU A 641 18.69 25.35 -5.80
C LEU A 641 17.41 26.18 -5.65
N ILE A 642 16.43 25.62 -4.94
CA ILE A 642 15.21 26.33 -4.53
C ILE A 642 15.19 26.49 -2.99
N VAL A 643 14.59 27.57 -2.50
CA VAL A 643 14.59 27.91 -1.07
C VAL A 643 13.22 28.39 -0.63
N SER A 644 12.68 27.77 0.43
CA SER A 644 11.52 28.29 1.15
C SER A 644 11.96 29.06 2.40
N HIS A 645 11.22 30.09 2.77
CA HIS A 645 11.55 31.01 3.87
C HIS A 645 10.47 30.95 4.95
N ILE A 646 10.74 30.22 6.04
CA ILE A 646 9.75 29.96 7.10
C ILE A 646 9.76 31.08 8.15
N ASP A 647 8.63 31.79 8.28
CA ASP A 647 8.42 32.89 9.23
C ASP A 647 8.15 32.41 10.67
N VAL A 648 9.14 31.78 11.30
CA VAL A 648 9.10 31.40 12.73
C VAL A 648 9.23 32.65 13.63
N PRO A 649 8.28 32.92 14.56
CA PRO A 649 8.37 34.08 15.46
C PRO A 649 9.65 34.10 16.31
N ASP A 650 10.37 35.24 16.29
CA ASP A 650 11.63 35.40 17.03
C ASP A 650 11.47 35.24 18.56
N ASP A 651 10.28 35.46 19.12
CA ASP A 651 10.01 35.37 20.57
C ASP A 651 9.58 33.98 21.07
N LEU A 652 9.61 32.95 20.20
CA LEU A 652 9.40 31.56 20.55
C LEU A 652 10.71 30.76 20.59
N SER A 653 10.65 29.59 21.21
CA SER A 653 11.70 28.57 21.17
C SER A 653 11.06 27.19 21.28
N GLY A 654 11.47 26.25 20.44
CA GLY A 654 10.86 24.92 20.35
C GLY A 654 11.52 24.13 19.24
N GLU A 655 10.76 23.23 18.64
CA GLU A 655 11.15 22.43 17.49
C GLU A 655 10.28 22.84 16.28
N LEU A 656 10.91 22.89 15.11
CA LEU A 656 10.29 23.13 13.81
C LEU A 656 10.24 21.78 13.10
N HIS A 657 9.04 21.27 12.87
CA HIS A 657 8.82 20.05 12.09
C HIS A 657 8.53 20.49 10.65
N TYR A 658 9.18 19.89 9.65
CA TYR A 658 8.99 20.25 8.24
C TYR A 658 9.22 19.07 7.29
N LYS A 659 8.43 19.02 6.21
CA LYS A 659 8.68 18.20 5.01
C LYS A 659 8.51 19.05 3.74
N GLY A 660 9.20 18.69 2.68
CA GLY A 660 9.11 19.32 1.36
C GLY A 660 8.14 18.56 0.47
N MET A 661 7.16 19.26 -0.08
CA MET A 661 6.25 18.77 -1.11
C MET A 661 6.70 19.34 -2.45
N LEU A 662 6.87 18.51 -3.47
CA LEU A 662 7.05 18.94 -4.86
C LEU A 662 5.98 18.37 -5.77
N GLY A 663 5.63 19.12 -6.80
CA GLY A 663 4.83 18.67 -7.93
C GLY A 663 5.43 19.16 -9.24
N THR A 664 5.09 18.50 -10.33
CA THR A 664 5.59 18.85 -11.66
C THR A 664 4.73 19.91 -12.34
N GLN A 665 5.26 20.53 -13.40
CA GLN A 665 4.51 21.43 -14.28
C GLN A 665 3.38 20.73 -15.05
N SER A 666 3.40 19.40 -15.08
CA SER A 666 2.39 18.53 -15.68
C SER A 666 1.17 18.33 -14.75
N GLY A 667 1.33 18.53 -13.44
CA GLY A 667 0.30 18.27 -12.42
C GLY A 667 0.59 17.08 -11.51
N THR A 668 1.61 16.27 -11.82
CA THR A 668 2.01 15.06 -11.06
C THR A 668 2.46 15.45 -9.66
N TYR A 669 1.76 14.94 -8.64
CA TYR A 669 1.85 15.37 -7.25
C TYR A 669 1.14 14.37 -6.32
N PRO A 670 1.60 14.15 -5.07
CA PRO A 670 2.81 14.72 -4.45
C PRO A 670 4.09 13.91 -4.69
N PHE A 671 5.23 14.58 -4.52
CA PHE A 671 6.53 13.96 -4.24
C PHE A 671 7.07 14.53 -2.92
N GLU A 672 7.28 13.67 -1.92
CA GLU A 672 7.68 14.10 -0.57
C GLU A 672 9.18 14.01 -0.29
N TYR A 673 9.68 14.89 0.58
CA TYR A 673 11.08 14.94 1.04
C TYR A 673 11.17 15.34 2.53
N PRO A 674 11.58 14.45 3.47
CA PRO A 674 11.96 13.04 3.30
C PRO A 674 10.79 12.16 2.80
N ALA A 675 10.97 10.84 2.74
CA ALA A 675 9.95 9.90 2.25
C ALA A 675 8.58 10.09 2.94
N SER A 676 7.52 9.51 2.35
CA SER A 676 6.14 9.62 2.85
C SER A 676 6.06 9.26 4.35
N GLY A 677 5.14 9.89 5.10
CA GLY A 677 5.12 9.82 6.57
C GLY A 677 6.17 10.69 7.26
N GLN A 678 7.42 10.59 6.84
CA GLN A 678 8.55 11.18 7.56
C GLN A 678 8.60 12.72 7.51
N TYR A 679 9.16 13.31 8.57
CA TYR A 679 9.44 14.76 8.63
C TYR A 679 10.70 15.07 9.43
N TYR A 680 11.35 16.19 9.11
CA TYR A 680 12.53 16.64 9.84
C TYR A 680 12.17 17.54 11.03
N ALA A 681 12.68 17.21 12.21
CA ALA A 681 12.58 18.03 13.42
C ALA A 681 13.87 18.84 13.69
N ALA A 682 13.78 20.17 13.64
CA ALA A 682 14.91 21.08 13.91
C ALA A 682 14.65 21.99 15.12
N ALA A 683 15.47 21.87 16.16
CA ALA A 683 15.36 22.71 17.37
C ALA A 683 15.82 24.16 17.10
N PHE A 684 14.97 25.15 17.38
CA PHE A 684 15.29 26.57 17.21
C PHE A 684 15.30 27.35 18.55
N PRO A 685 16.30 28.22 18.78
CA PRO A 685 16.42 28.99 20.01
C PRO A 685 15.48 30.22 20.01
N TYR A 686 15.33 30.84 21.19
CA TYR A 686 14.74 32.18 21.32
C TYR A 686 15.66 33.23 20.68
N ARG A 687 15.14 33.98 19.70
CA ARG A 687 15.90 34.92 18.85
C ARG A 687 15.64 36.39 19.14
N ALA A 688 14.51 36.73 19.77
CA ALA A 688 14.13 38.10 20.01
C ALA A 688 15.15 38.83 20.90
N PRO A 689 15.43 40.12 20.63
CA PRO A 689 16.50 40.84 21.31
C PRO A 689 16.19 41.04 22.80
N PHE A 690 16.97 40.38 23.66
CA PHE A 690 16.96 40.61 25.11
C PHE A 690 17.03 42.11 25.41
N GLY A 691 15.99 42.63 26.09
CA GLY A 691 15.66 44.04 26.10
C GLY A 691 16.81 45.00 26.45
N ASN A 692 16.79 46.18 25.82
CA ASN A 692 17.83 47.21 25.86
C ASN A 692 18.60 47.28 27.19
N ILE A 693 19.92 47.07 27.11
CA ILE A 693 20.91 47.12 28.21
C ILE A 693 20.72 48.34 29.13
N ILE A 694 20.38 49.51 28.58
CA ILE A 694 20.12 50.73 29.35
C ILE A 694 18.88 50.57 30.24
N GLY A 695 17.82 49.95 29.73
CA GLY A 695 16.61 49.61 30.48
C GLY A 695 16.88 48.57 31.57
N ALA A 696 17.67 47.54 31.26
CA ALA A 696 18.08 46.53 32.24
C ALA A 696 18.90 47.15 33.39
N PHE A 697 19.89 48.01 33.10
CA PHE A 697 20.63 48.75 34.13
C PHE A 697 19.73 49.71 34.92
N LEU A 698 18.80 50.41 34.26
CA LEU A 698 17.88 51.33 34.93
C LEU A 698 16.94 50.59 35.89
N LEU A 699 16.40 49.43 35.49
CA LEU A 699 15.64 48.54 36.35
C LEU A 699 16.48 48.02 37.53
N PHE A 700 17.70 47.56 37.27
CA PHE A 700 18.64 47.11 38.30
C PHE A 700 18.91 48.21 39.34
N PHE A 701 19.20 49.45 38.91
CA PHE A 701 19.43 50.57 39.83
C PHE A 701 18.16 50.99 40.59
N ILE A 702 16.96 50.87 39.99
CA ILE A 702 15.69 51.07 40.69
C ILE A 702 15.50 50.00 41.77
N VAL A 703 15.73 48.72 41.46
CA VAL A 703 15.59 47.61 42.42
C VAL A 703 16.61 47.74 43.56
N VAL A 704 17.88 48.02 43.26
CA VAL A 704 18.90 48.28 44.29
C VAL A 704 18.51 49.51 45.13
N GLY A 705 18.09 50.61 44.50
CA GLY A 705 17.65 51.81 45.21
C GLY A 705 16.46 51.58 46.15
N ALA A 706 15.45 50.85 45.69
CA ALA A 706 14.24 50.56 46.47
C ALA A 706 14.47 49.50 47.56
N VAL A 707 15.05 48.35 47.20
CA VAL A 707 15.20 47.20 48.10
C VAL A 707 16.36 47.40 49.07
N TRP A 708 17.55 47.76 48.58
CA TRP A 708 18.74 47.92 49.44
C TRP A 708 18.70 49.28 50.17
N GLY A 709 18.20 50.32 49.52
CA GLY A 709 17.92 51.59 50.19
C GLY A 709 16.83 51.46 51.25
N GLY A 710 15.74 50.75 50.96
CA GLY A 710 14.69 50.43 51.93
C GLY A 710 15.19 49.61 53.11
N LEU A 711 15.97 48.55 52.87
CA LEU A 711 16.62 47.74 53.90
C LEU A 711 17.58 48.57 54.77
N GLY A 712 18.37 49.46 54.15
CA GLY A 712 19.27 50.37 54.87
C GLY A 712 18.53 51.38 55.76
N VAL A 713 17.39 51.90 55.29
CA VAL A 713 16.51 52.77 56.10
C VAL A 713 15.86 51.99 57.25
N ALA A 714 15.38 50.76 57.00
CA ALA A 714 14.80 49.90 58.03
C ALA A 714 15.84 49.54 59.12
N LEU A 715 17.05 49.16 58.72
CA LEU A 715 18.18 48.93 59.64
C LEU A 715 18.51 50.18 60.46
N LYS A 716 18.54 51.36 59.84
CA LYS A 716 18.79 52.62 60.55
C LYS A 716 17.70 52.93 61.59
N ILE A 717 16.42 52.75 61.23
CA ILE A 717 15.30 52.96 62.17
C ILE A 717 15.37 51.97 63.34
N MET A 718 15.72 50.70 63.09
CA MET A 718 15.96 49.70 64.15
C MET A 718 17.18 50.01 65.03
N MET A 719 18.20 50.72 64.51
CA MET A 719 19.36 51.15 65.30
C MET A 719 19.11 52.44 66.11
N ASP A 720 18.28 53.36 65.62
CA ASP A 720 17.97 54.61 66.32
C ASP A 720 16.84 54.46 67.36
N SER A 721 15.93 53.49 67.21
CA SER A 721 14.88 53.20 68.21
C SER A 721 15.39 52.70 69.57
N GLY A 722 16.69 52.38 69.69
CA GLY A 722 17.33 51.96 70.93
C GLY A 722 17.83 53.08 71.86
N LYS A 723 17.62 54.37 71.53
CA LYS A 723 18.29 55.50 72.24
C LYS A 723 17.44 56.31 73.22
N ASP A 724 16.12 56.16 73.26
CA ASP A 724 15.27 56.90 74.19
C ASP A 724 15.05 56.15 75.52
N LYS A 725 15.68 56.65 76.59
CA LYS A 725 15.41 56.20 77.95
C LYS A 725 14.13 56.85 78.48
N PRO A 726 13.15 56.08 79.00
CA PRO A 726 11.94 56.66 79.58
C PRO A 726 12.25 57.41 80.88
N GLN A 727 11.90 58.69 80.96
CA GLN A 727 11.99 59.45 82.21
C GLN A 727 10.79 59.13 83.11
N LEU A 728 11.06 58.60 84.32
CA LEU A 728 10.04 58.52 85.36
C LEU A 728 9.78 59.91 85.97
N GLY A 729 8.66 60.54 85.59
CA GLY A 729 8.06 61.62 86.37
C GLY A 729 7.43 61.06 87.66
N LYS A 730 7.79 61.62 88.82
CA LYS A 730 7.26 61.20 90.13
C LYS A 730 6.70 62.42 90.90
N LYS A 731 5.55 62.22 91.56
CA LYS A 731 4.83 63.16 92.47
C LYS A 731 4.05 64.30 91.79
N GLU A 732 2.96 64.88 92.33
CA GLU A 732 1.94 64.61 93.40
C GLU A 732 0.85 65.71 93.24
N ALA A 733 -0.42 65.67 93.69
CA ALA A 733 -1.35 64.69 94.28
C ALA A 733 -2.79 65.29 94.30
N GLN A 734 -3.75 64.67 95.01
CA GLN A 734 -5.08 65.22 95.43
C GLN A 734 -6.08 65.47 94.26
N ASN A 735 -7.14 64.69 94.07
CA ASN A 735 -8.19 64.22 94.99
C ASN A 735 -8.83 62.91 94.49
#